data_AF-A0A8J5F5B2-F1
#
_entry.id   AF-A0A8J5F5B2-F1
#
_cell.length_a   1.000
_cell.length_b   1.000
_cell.length_c   1.000
_cell.angle_alpha   90.00
_cell.angle_beta   90.00
_cell.angle_gamma   90.00
#
_symmetry.space_group_name_H-M   'P 1'
#
loop_
_entity.id
_entity.type
_entity.pdbx_description
1 polymer ?
#
loop_
_entity_poly.entity_id
_entity_poly.type
_entity_poly.pdbx_seq_one_letter_code
_entity_poly.pdbx_strand_id
1 'polypeptide(L)'
;MDDCSSTAATVAQAIAAALDWNSPPDSRKAAVAYLESVKSGNVRTLASTSLLLVRSDWTSEIRLHGFKMLQHLVRYRWDEFNITERREFANLTISIISEVVNHQEEWALKSQTAALVAEVVRREGVALWHELLPTLVSLSAKGPIEAELVAMVLRWLPEDITVHNEDLEGDRRRVLLRGLTESLAEILPLLYTLLEKHFGAALREFMAQQLDAAKQHTTAVIASLNAVNAYTEWAPVPDLAKYGLIHGCGCILPYNEFRLHACEFFKFLSQRKRPTDNTAVEFDSAMMSVFQILMNISRDFFNKSKSNFSAIDETEIEFMESICECMVTLASSNVQCITGDGAMTSQFLQQMLEYYQHVKFALHYQSLLFWLVIMREPVSKGKSSGHSLGENFVGNLGIASKPSDKEKIIMSVLVNDDICAAILDISFLRMLKKNPSAGNLSTQNDFELWDDEFDSKTDFSQYRSRLLELIKLIAVQKPLLAATRVSERITMIFKNCAHASVSAQELAMLESAQMGLETVASAIFDGSVEFVNIVAESKLQLHSLLQHFLSLRWTEPALAVILCRYLDSLGPYFKYYSDTIASVVNRLFELLTSLPIAIKDPSLNNTRHARLQICTSFIRIAKAAGRSLLPHMKGIADTMAYLQGEGRLLRGEHNILGEAFLVMAASSGIQQHQEVLAWLLEPLSKQWTQSEWQNAFLSDPAGLTRLFSDPQFMWSIYHNVTFFEKALKRSGVKKPAMNLQGSSEATDASTHPYAMSSHLSWMLPPLLRLLRCIHSLWSPPISEALPAEIRAAKAMSHAEKASLLGESTKLLKDLSTSGDGRQADTIREEELSENDLRNWLKGIRDSGYNVVGLSTTVGDTFFKCLESHSVALALTDNVQSMEFRHLRLLIHSVIIPLVKFCPPNLWELWLENILHPLLIHCQQTLACSWSSLLCEGRVKVPDCFGNLSGLELKVEVMEEKLLRDLTREVCSLLSTLASPPLNTGLPSLEQLGPGNRVDSLKDLNAFASNSLVAFLMTRQGLALHSLRIGINALAWTDGDSVNKVIPFCGLIIVLAIITSSVELREIVSKDLFLALIQALSLESNAMISSDLLGLCREIYVYLADRDPAPRQVMLSLPSITSNDLLAFDDALIKTSSPKEQKQLLKGLLLSATGNKLRALAALRTTNIITNVTARARSSASNSGHNTEEDGTIGLAAIT
;
A
#
# COMPACT_ATOMS: atom_id res chain seq x y z
N MET A 1 -30.46 7.03 54.17
CA MET A 1 -29.89 8.08 53.31
C MET A 1 -28.49 8.49 53.78
N ASP A 2 -28.20 8.46 55.09
CA ASP A 2 -26.90 8.88 55.65
C ASP A 2 -25.67 8.01 55.26
N ASP A 3 -25.87 6.71 54.99
CA ASP A 3 -24.76 5.83 54.56
C ASP A 3 -24.34 6.03 53.09
N CYS A 4 -25.24 6.53 52.21
CA CYS A 4 -24.93 6.78 50.79
C CYS A 4 -24.18 8.10 50.55
N SER A 5 -24.39 9.11 51.41
CA SER A 5 -23.70 10.40 51.29
C SER A 5 -22.24 10.31 51.76
N SER A 6 -21.98 9.53 52.81
CA SER A 6 -20.62 9.27 53.30
C SER A 6 -19.77 8.47 52.31
N THR A 7 -20.38 7.49 51.64
CA THR A 7 -19.72 6.74 50.55
C THR A 7 -19.44 7.61 49.33
N ALA A 8 -20.37 8.50 48.93
CA ALA A 8 -20.12 9.44 47.84
C ALA A 8 -18.95 10.39 48.11
N ALA A 9 -18.84 10.94 49.32
CA ALA A 9 -17.71 11.79 49.70
C ALA A 9 -16.36 11.04 49.65
N THR A 10 -16.36 9.77 50.07
CA THR A 10 -15.16 8.92 50.02
C THR A 10 -14.74 8.60 48.58
N VAL A 11 -15.72 8.34 47.70
CA VAL A 11 -15.46 8.12 46.26
C VAL A 11 -14.96 9.40 45.59
N ALA A 12 -15.53 10.56 45.91
CA ALA A 12 -15.06 11.85 45.42
C ALA A 12 -13.59 12.13 45.80
N GLN A 13 -13.20 11.83 47.05
CA GLN A 13 -11.81 11.95 47.49
C GLN A 13 -10.87 11.00 46.74
N ALA A 14 -11.31 9.76 46.51
CA ALA A 14 -10.52 8.81 45.71
C ALA A 14 -10.36 9.28 44.25
N ILE A 15 -11.41 9.86 43.64
CA ILE A 15 -11.31 10.45 42.30
C ILE A 15 -10.30 11.60 42.28
N ALA A 16 -10.40 12.53 43.23
CA ALA A 16 -9.47 13.65 43.32
C ALA A 16 -8.02 13.18 43.50
N ALA A 17 -7.77 12.22 44.39
CA ALA A 17 -6.44 11.66 44.60
C ALA A 17 -5.89 10.90 43.38
N ALA A 18 -6.75 10.26 42.59
CA ALA A 18 -6.34 9.55 41.38
C ALA A 18 -5.97 10.51 40.23
N LEU A 19 -6.65 11.65 40.13
CA LEU A 19 -6.47 12.66 39.08
C LEU A 19 -5.38 13.69 39.40
N ASP A 20 -5.08 13.92 40.68
CA ASP A 20 -4.05 14.87 41.10
C ASP A 20 -2.64 14.36 40.80
N TRP A 21 -1.89 15.12 40.00
CA TRP A 21 -0.51 14.79 39.64
C TRP A 21 0.47 14.93 40.82
N ASN A 22 0.11 15.70 41.86
CA ASN A 22 0.91 15.83 43.09
C ASN A 22 0.74 14.64 44.03
N SER A 23 -0.25 13.77 43.79
CA SER A 23 -0.52 12.63 44.65
C SER A 23 0.54 11.51 44.47
N PRO A 24 1.08 10.95 45.56
CA PRO A 24 2.09 9.88 45.50
C PRO A 24 1.63 8.68 44.66
N PRO A 25 2.56 7.96 43.98
CA PRO A 25 2.21 6.80 43.15
C PRO A 25 1.41 5.73 43.92
N ASP A 26 1.73 5.52 45.19
CA ASP A 26 1.04 4.52 46.03
C ASP A 26 -0.37 4.97 46.40
N SER A 27 -0.57 6.25 46.72
CA SER A 27 -1.90 6.83 46.96
C SER A 27 -2.77 6.79 45.72
N ARG A 28 -2.21 7.07 44.53
CA ARG A 28 -2.91 6.94 43.25
C ARG A 28 -3.30 5.50 42.95
N LYS A 29 -2.40 4.54 43.19
CA LYS A 29 -2.71 3.10 43.05
C LYS A 29 -3.82 2.67 44.00
N ALA A 30 -3.76 3.09 45.28
CA ALA A 30 -4.79 2.78 46.27
C ALA A 30 -6.15 3.39 45.89
N ALA A 31 -6.16 4.64 45.42
CA ALA A 31 -7.37 5.31 44.95
C ALA A 31 -7.99 4.60 43.73
N VAL A 32 -7.18 4.25 42.73
CA VAL A 32 -7.65 3.50 41.55
C VAL A 32 -8.17 2.12 41.95
N ALA A 33 -7.47 1.39 42.82
CA ALA A 33 -7.92 0.09 43.32
C ALA A 33 -9.25 0.20 44.08
N TYR A 34 -9.43 1.25 44.88
CA TYR A 34 -10.70 1.52 45.56
C TYR A 34 -11.83 1.82 44.55
N LEU A 35 -11.60 2.66 43.54
CA LEU A 35 -12.59 2.95 42.51
C LEU A 35 -12.99 1.70 41.71
N GLU A 36 -12.03 0.81 41.39
CA GLU A 36 -12.33 -0.49 40.77
C GLU A 36 -13.13 -1.41 41.72
N SER A 37 -12.83 -1.38 43.03
CA SER A 37 -13.63 -2.12 44.02
C SER A 37 -15.09 -1.65 44.06
N VAL A 38 -15.32 -0.33 43.99
CA VAL A 38 -16.66 0.27 43.97
C VAL A 38 -17.40 -0.09 42.68
N LYS A 39 -16.71 -0.08 41.52
CA LYS A 39 -17.27 -0.52 40.24
C LYS A 39 -17.67 -2.00 40.24
N SER A 40 -16.88 -2.85 40.88
CA SER A 40 -17.14 -4.30 41.00
C SER A 40 -18.14 -4.67 42.10
N GLY A 41 -18.46 -3.73 43.01
CA GLY A 41 -19.30 -3.95 44.18
C GLY A 41 -20.80 -4.03 43.89
N ASN A 42 -21.63 -3.66 44.87
CA ASN A 42 -23.09 -3.68 44.73
C ASN A 42 -23.58 -2.62 43.72
N VAL A 43 -24.37 -3.06 42.72
CA VAL A 43 -24.88 -2.20 41.64
C VAL A 43 -25.76 -1.06 42.15
N ARG A 44 -26.61 -1.29 43.17
CA ARG A 44 -27.49 -0.26 43.71
C ARG A 44 -26.71 0.83 44.43
N THR A 45 -25.67 0.44 45.17
CA THR A 45 -24.74 1.38 45.80
C THR A 45 -24.02 2.17 44.72
N LEU A 46 -23.41 1.50 43.73
CA LEU A 46 -22.73 2.15 42.61
C LEU A 46 -23.63 3.17 41.88
N ALA A 47 -24.88 2.79 41.56
CA ALA A 47 -25.85 3.68 40.93
C ALA A 47 -26.17 4.89 41.79
N SER A 48 -26.54 4.68 43.06
CA SER A 48 -26.91 5.75 43.99
C SER A 48 -25.75 6.73 44.24
N THR A 49 -24.54 6.21 44.42
CA THR A 49 -23.33 7.00 44.62
C THR A 49 -22.98 7.78 43.36
N SER A 50 -23.05 7.17 42.18
CA SER A 50 -22.73 7.85 40.92
C SER A 50 -23.76 8.92 40.56
N LEU A 51 -25.05 8.68 40.82
CA LEU A 51 -26.11 9.69 40.66
C LEU A 51 -25.89 10.90 41.59
N LEU A 52 -25.43 10.68 42.83
CA LEU A 52 -25.06 11.76 43.75
C LEU A 52 -23.85 12.57 43.25
N LEU A 53 -22.85 11.91 42.67
CA LEU A 53 -21.64 12.55 42.17
C LEU A 53 -21.86 13.39 40.91
N VAL A 54 -22.93 13.14 40.15
CA VAL A 54 -23.25 13.88 38.91
C VAL A 54 -23.93 15.23 39.18
N ARG A 55 -24.51 15.42 40.37
CA ARG A 55 -25.18 16.68 40.77
C ARG A 55 -24.21 17.86 40.77
N SER A 56 -24.73 19.07 40.61
CA SER A 56 -23.97 20.32 40.54
C SER A 56 -23.21 20.71 41.82
N ASP A 57 -23.38 19.95 42.90
CA ASP A 57 -22.69 20.17 44.18
C ASP A 57 -21.19 19.81 44.14
N TRP A 58 -20.72 19.12 43.10
CA TRP A 58 -19.33 18.64 42.94
C TRP A 58 -18.59 19.34 41.79
N THR A 59 -17.26 19.24 41.77
CA THR A 59 -16.44 19.81 40.68
C THR A 59 -16.63 19.08 39.35
N SER A 60 -16.35 19.76 38.22
CA SER A 60 -16.52 19.21 36.87
C SER A 60 -15.79 17.87 36.67
N GLU A 61 -14.60 17.69 37.24
CA GLU A 61 -13.80 16.47 37.12
C GLU A 61 -14.44 15.28 37.84
N ILE A 62 -14.97 15.51 39.05
CA ILE A 62 -15.66 14.48 39.84
C ILE A 62 -16.95 14.08 39.15
N ARG A 63 -17.72 15.06 38.66
CA ARG A 63 -18.97 14.83 37.92
C ARG A 63 -18.71 14.05 36.64
N LEU A 64 -17.65 14.38 35.90
CA LEU A 64 -17.24 13.65 34.70
C LEU A 64 -16.92 12.18 35.01
N HIS A 65 -16.22 11.91 36.11
CA HIS A 65 -15.96 10.53 36.54
C HIS A 65 -17.24 9.82 37.00
N GLY A 66 -18.15 10.54 37.67
CA GLY A 66 -19.48 10.03 38.03
C GLY A 66 -20.29 9.59 36.81
N PHE A 67 -20.30 10.40 35.74
CA PHE A 67 -20.91 10.00 34.46
C PHE A 67 -20.26 8.74 33.87
N LYS A 68 -18.93 8.63 33.89
CA LYS A 68 -18.23 7.40 33.43
C LYS A 68 -18.61 6.17 34.25
N MET A 69 -18.85 6.32 35.56
CA MET A 69 -19.32 5.23 36.41
C MET A 69 -20.76 4.82 36.09
N LEU A 70 -21.65 5.77 35.80
CA LEU A 70 -23.00 5.48 35.31
C LEU A 70 -22.96 4.77 33.96
N GLN A 71 -22.14 5.23 33.02
CA GLN A 71 -21.96 4.61 31.71
C GLN A 71 -21.40 3.18 31.83
N HIS A 72 -20.41 2.93 32.70
CA HIS A 72 -19.95 1.57 32.99
C HIS A 72 -21.11 0.69 33.45
N LEU A 73 -21.92 1.17 34.39
CA LEU A 73 -23.05 0.44 34.93
C LEU A 73 -24.10 0.11 33.85
N VAL A 74 -24.43 1.06 32.97
CA VAL A 74 -25.33 0.84 31.83
C VAL A 74 -24.71 -0.10 30.79
N ARG A 75 -23.41 0.01 30.54
CA ARG A 75 -22.76 -0.75 29.48
C ARG A 75 -22.48 -2.20 29.86
N TYR A 76 -22.15 -2.49 31.11
CA TYR A 76 -21.68 -3.84 31.48
C TYR A 76 -22.54 -4.53 32.53
N ARG A 77 -23.33 -3.80 33.31
CA ARG A 77 -24.05 -4.35 34.47
C ARG A 77 -25.55 -4.04 34.45
N TRP A 78 -26.08 -3.68 33.27
CA TRP A 78 -27.50 -3.33 33.10
C TRP A 78 -28.44 -4.48 33.44
N ASP A 79 -28.00 -5.71 33.15
CA ASP A 79 -28.85 -6.89 33.34
C ASP A 79 -29.08 -7.26 34.82
N GLU A 80 -28.25 -6.72 35.72
CA GLU A 80 -28.40 -6.92 37.17
C GLU A 80 -29.56 -6.11 37.78
N PHE A 81 -30.08 -5.10 37.08
CA PHE A 81 -31.28 -4.37 37.49
C PHE A 81 -32.56 -5.11 37.12
N ASN A 82 -33.57 -5.00 37.97
CA ASN A 82 -34.92 -5.40 37.62
C ASN A 82 -35.59 -4.37 36.69
N ILE A 83 -36.69 -4.75 36.02
CA ILE A 83 -37.37 -3.91 35.03
C ILE A 83 -37.84 -2.57 35.62
N THR A 84 -38.28 -2.56 36.89
CA THR A 84 -38.71 -1.34 37.58
C THR A 84 -37.54 -0.40 37.85
N GLU A 85 -36.39 -0.92 38.32
CA GLU A 85 -35.17 -0.16 38.57
C GLU A 85 -34.61 0.42 37.27
N ARG A 86 -34.66 -0.33 36.15
CA ARG A 86 -34.24 0.17 34.83
C ARG A 86 -35.10 1.34 34.37
N ARG A 87 -36.42 1.24 34.55
CA ARG A 87 -37.36 2.34 34.22
C ARG A 87 -37.15 3.56 35.13
N GLU A 88 -36.94 3.35 36.43
CA GLU A 88 -36.59 4.43 37.36
C GLU A 88 -35.27 5.11 36.97
N PHE A 89 -34.24 4.33 36.61
CA PHE A 89 -32.95 4.84 36.14
C PHE A 89 -33.10 5.65 34.84
N ALA A 90 -33.89 5.16 33.89
CA ALA A 90 -34.20 5.90 32.66
C ALA A 90 -34.86 7.25 32.98
N ASN A 91 -35.87 7.27 33.86
CA ASN A 91 -36.55 8.51 34.28
C ASN A 91 -35.60 9.49 34.97
N LEU A 92 -34.70 8.98 35.83
CA LEU A 92 -33.67 9.80 36.49
C LEU A 92 -32.70 10.39 35.46
N THR A 93 -32.31 9.62 34.46
CA THR A 93 -31.40 10.09 33.39
C THR A 93 -32.03 11.25 32.60
N ILE A 94 -33.34 11.20 32.35
CA ILE A 94 -34.09 12.32 31.73
C ILE A 94 -34.12 13.54 32.66
N SER A 95 -34.30 13.36 33.97
CA SER A 95 -34.29 14.49 34.89
C SER A 95 -32.95 15.22 34.92
N ILE A 96 -31.83 14.49 34.77
CA ILE A 96 -30.48 15.07 34.69
C ILE A 96 -30.35 16.01 33.48
N ILE A 97 -31.00 15.71 32.35
CA ILE A 97 -31.05 16.60 31.18
C ILE A 97 -31.60 17.98 31.59
N SER A 98 -32.68 18.01 32.37
CA SER A 98 -33.29 19.27 32.83
C SER A 98 -32.41 20.02 33.83
N GLU A 99 -31.68 19.31 34.69
CA GLU A 99 -30.73 19.93 35.63
C GLU A 99 -29.54 20.57 34.90
N VAL A 100 -28.97 19.88 33.90
CA VAL A 100 -27.81 20.36 33.12
C VAL A 100 -28.14 21.63 32.32
N VAL A 101 -29.35 21.72 31.78
CA VAL A 101 -29.82 22.91 31.05
C VAL A 101 -29.86 24.14 31.96
N ASN A 102 -30.35 24.00 33.19
CA ASN A 102 -30.56 25.13 34.10
C ASN A 102 -29.27 25.79 34.59
N HIS A 103 -28.14 25.06 34.61
CA HIS A 103 -26.88 25.52 35.22
C HIS A 103 -25.86 26.06 34.20
N GLN A 104 -26.17 26.08 32.89
CA GLN A 104 -25.24 26.48 31.81
C GLN A 104 -23.88 25.75 31.88
N GLU A 105 -23.95 24.41 31.92
CA GLU A 105 -22.80 23.53 32.10
C GLU A 105 -21.77 23.56 30.96
N GLU A 106 -20.55 23.12 31.26
CA GLU A 106 -19.48 22.88 30.28
C GLU A 106 -19.89 21.85 29.23
N TRP A 107 -19.36 22.00 28.00
CA TRP A 107 -19.64 21.10 26.88
C TRP A 107 -19.36 19.62 27.21
N ALA A 108 -18.31 19.33 27.98
CA ALA A 108 -17.95 17.96 28.35
C ALA A 108 -19.07 17.26 29.14
N LEU A 109 -19.68 17.95 30.12
CA LEU A 109 -20.75 17.40 30.94
C LEU A 109 -22.06 17.26 30.16
N LYS A 110 -22.38 18.22 29.29
CA LYS A 110 -23.50 18.11 28.34
C LYS A 110 -23.34 16.87 27.44
N SER A 111 -22.13 16.66 26.91
CA SER A 111 -21.81 15.52 26.06
C SER A 111 -21.91 14.18 26.81
N GLN A 112 -21.41 14.10 28.05
CA GLN A 112 -21.54 12.89 28.85
C GLN A 112 -22.99 12.57 29.23
N THR A 113 -23.80 13.61 29.50
CA THR A 113 -25.23 13.46 29.75
C THR A 113 -25.93 12.88 28.52
N ALA A 114 -25.65 13.44 27.34
CA ALA A 114 -26.20 12.97 26.08
C ALA A 114 -25.77 11.53 25.74
N ALA A 115 -24.50 11.19 25.98
CA ALA A 115 -23.97 9.84 25.80
C ALA A 115 -24.64 8.83 26.74
N LEU A 116 -24.84 9.19 28.02
CA LEU A 116 -25.54 8.33 28.99
C LEU A 116 -26.98 8.05 28.56
N VAL A 117 -27.71 9.06 28.07
CA VAL A 117 -29.07 8.90 27.54
C VAL A 117 -29.07 7.92 26.35
N ALA A 118 -28.14 8.08 25.42
CA ALA A 118 -27.99 7.19 24.27
C ALA A 118 -27.70 5.73 24.69
N GLU A 119 -26.81 5.52 25.66
CA GLU A 119 -26.49 4.20 26.19
C GLU A 119 -27.70 3.54 26.88
N VAL A 120 -28.48 4.30 27.65
CA VAL A 120 -29.72 3.78 28.28
C VAL A 120 -30.74 3.38 27.23
N VAL A 121 -30.95 4.20 26.19
CA VAL A 121 -31.84 3.86 25.07
C VAL A 121 -31.37 2.61 24.33
N ARG A 122 -30.06 2.47 24.08
CA ARG A 122 -29.46 1.28 23.48
C ARG A 122 -29.74 0.02 24.31
N ARG A 123 -29.75 0.13 25.65
CA ARG A 123 -29.91 -0.99 26.59
C ARG A 123 -31.36 -1.31 26.96
N GLU A 124 -32.29 -0.36 26.94
CA GLU A 124 -33.72 -0.63 27.12
C GLU A 124 -34.41 -0.99 25.80
N GLY A 125 -34.00 -0.34 24.72
CA GLY A 125 -34.52 -0.58 23.38
C GLY A 125 -35.49 0.48 22.89
N VAL A 126 -36.11 0.16 21.75
CA VAL A 126 -36.89 1.09 20.91
C VAL A 126 -38.14 1.64 21.62
N ALA A 127 -38.74 0.88 22.55
CA ALA A 127 -39.91 1.33 23.29
C ALA A 127 -39.63 2.58 24.14
N LEU A 128 -38.48 2.62 24.83
CA LEU A 128 -38.07 3.79 25.60
C LEU A 128 -37.80 4.99 24.66
N TRP A 129 -37.18 4.75 23.51
CA TRP A 129 -36.94 5.81 22.53
C TRP A 129 -38.23 6.50 22.07
N HIS A 130 -39.27 5.73 21.75
CA HIS A 130 -40.56 6.30 21.35
C HIS A 130 -41.27 7.06 22.46
N GLU A 131 -41.06 6.68 23.73
CA GLU A 131 -41.57 7.43 24.90
C GLU A 131 -40.81 8.75 25.12
N LEU A 132 -39.50 8.75 24.86
CA LEU A 132 -38.62 9.90 25.07
C LEU A 132 -38.74 10.97 23.99
N LEU A 133 -38.92 10.57 22.73
CA LEU A 133 -38.83 11.46 21.58
C LEU A 133 -39.76 12.69 21.68
N PRO A 134 -41.06 12.57 22.04
CA PRO A 134 -41.94 13.74 22.20
C PRO A 134 -41.45 14.72 23.28
N THR A 135 -40.87 14.20 24.36
CA THR A 135 -40.33 15.01 25.45
C THR A 135 -39.10 15.80 24.99
N LEU A 136 -38.21 15.18 24.22
CA LEU A 136 -37.03 15.84 23.65
C LEU A 136 -37.42 16.92 22.63
N VAL A 137 -38.42 16.66 21.79
CA VAL A 137 -38.98 17.64 20.85
C VAL A 137 -39.50 18.86 21.60
N SER A 138 -40.32 18.64 22.65
CA SER A 138 -40.84 19.74 23.48
C SER A 138 -39.73 20.52 24.19
N LEU A 139 -38.71 19.84 24.68
CA LEU A 139 -37.57 20.46 25.35
C LEU A 139 -36.78 21.38 24.39
N SER A 140 -36.47 20.91 23.18
CA SER A 140 -35.70 21.68 22.19
C SER A 140 -36.39 22.98 21.75
N ALA A 141 -37.70 23.11 21.96
CA ALA A 141 -38.43 24.32 21.59
C ALA A 141 -38.21 25.49 22.57
N LYS A 142 -37.75 25.22 23.80
CA LYS A 142 -37.70 26.20 24.90
C LYS A 142 -36.60 27.26 24.76
N GLY A 143 -35.42 26.87 24.29
CA GLY A 143 -34.25 27.75 24.23
C GLY A 143 -33.05 27.16 23.50
N PRO A 144 -31.97 27.95 23.29
CA PRO A 144 -30.77 27.50 22.57
C PRO A 144 -29.98 26.43 23.33
N ILE A 145 -29.96 26.47 24.66
CA ILE A 145 -29.22 25.50 25.48
C ILE A 145 -29.93 24.13 25.46
N GLU A 146 -31.27 24.14 25.53
CA GLU A 146 -32.09 22.95 25.38
C GLU A 146 -31.94 22.33 23.99
N ALA A 147 -31.97 23.16 22.94
CA ALA A 147 -31.76 22.73 21.57
C ALA A 147 -30.37 22.10 21.37
N GLU A 148 -29.32 22.72 21.92
CA GLU A 148 -27.96 22.18 21.90
C GLU A 148 -27.91 20.77 22.51
N LEU A 149 -28.45 20.60 23.73
CA LEU A 149 -28.40 19.32 24.44
C LEU A 149 -29.22 18.24 23.74
N VAL A 150 -30.40 18.57 23.23
CA VAL A 150 -31.23 17.63 22.44
C VAL A 150 -30.52 17.22 21.15
N ALA A 151 -29.87 18.15 20.46
CA ALA A 151 -29.06 17.82 19.29
C ALA A 151 -27.88 16.91 19.64
N MET A 152 -27.21 17.12 20.78
CA MET A 152 -26.16 16.21 21.25
C MET A 152 -26.67 14.80 21.54
N VAL A 153 -27.86 14.65 22.13
CA VAL A 153 -28.52 13.34 22.32
C VAL A 153 -28.80 12.68 20.97
N LEU A 154 -29.39 13.44 20.04
CA LEU A 154 -29.70 12.95 18.69
C LEU A 154 -28.46 12.56 17.90
N ARG A 155 -27.30 13.16 18.18
CA ARG A 155 -26.00 12.77 17.60
C ARG A 155 -25.47 11.46 18.21
N TRP A 156 -25.42 11.37 19.54
CA TRP A 156 -24.86 10.21 20.24
C TRP A 156 -25.66 8.93 20.02
N LEU A 157 -26.98 9.03 19.86
CA LEU A 157 -27.85 7.87 19.70
C LEU A 157 -27.50 6.98 18.48
N PRO A 158 -27.47 7.51 17.24
CA PRO A 158 -27.02 6.73 16.09
C PRO A 158 -25.53 6.37 16.17
N GLU A 159 -24.64 7.28 16.62
CA GLU A 159 -23.20 7.00 16.76
C GLU A 159 -22.93 5.82 17.69
N ASP A 160 -23.65 5.69 18.80
CA ASP A 160 -23.45 4.59 19.73
C ASP A 160 -23.85 3.23 19.13
N ILE A 161 -24.78 3.23 18.16
CA ILE A 161 -25.26 2.02 17.46
C ILE A 161 -24.44 1.71 16.19
N THR A 162 -23.98 2.72 15.46
CA THR A 162 -23.26 2.55 14.18
C THR A 162 -21.75 2.57 14.36
N VAL A 163 -21.24 3.46 15.21
CA VAL A 163 -19.81 3.71 15.44
C VAL A 163 -19.30 3.00 16.70
N HIS A 164 -20.03 2.96 17.82
CA HIS A 164 -19.54 2.37 19.09
C HIS A 164 -20.20 1.02 19.45
N ASN A 165 -20.35 0.13 18.47
CA ASN A 165 -21.07 -1.15 18.59
C ASN A 165 -20.24 -2.40 18.94
N GLU A 166 -19.06 -2.24 19.55
CA GLU A 166 -18.14 -3.37 19.82
C GLU A 166 -18.75 -4.44 20.73
N ASP A 167 -19.68 -4.05 21.60
CA ASP A 167 -20.37 -4.90 22.56
C ASP A 167 -21.85 -5.16 22.17
N LEU A 168 -22.29 -4.79 20.97
CA LEU A 168 -23.68 -4.94 20.52
C LEU A 168 -23.85 -6.11 19.54
N GLU A 169 -24.72 -7.06 19.87
CA GLU A 169 -25.09 -8.17 19.00
C GLU A 169 -25.78 -7.72 17.70
N GLY A 170 -25.58 -8.48 16.62
CA GLY A 170 -26.09 -8.13 15.29
C GLY A 170 -27.62 -8.01 15.20
N ASP A 171 -28.36 -8.90 15.85
CA ASP A 171 -29.83 -8.85 15.87
C ASP A 171 -30.37 -7.62 16.60
N ARG A 172 -29.81 -7.35 17.78
CA ARG A 172 -30.19 -6.18 18.58
C ARG A 172 -29.88 -4.88 17.86
N ARG A 173 -28.73 -4.80 17.19
CA ARG A 173 -28.37 -3.67 16.31
C ARG A 173 -29.41 -3.45 15.22
N ARG A 174 -29.86 -4.51 14.54
CA ARG A 174 -30.89 -4.41 13.49
C ARG A 174 -32.22 -3.87 14.03
N VAL A 175 -32.64 -4.33 15.21
CA VAL A 175 -33.86 -3.86 15.87
C VAL A 175 -33.76 -2.37 16.21
N LEU A 176 -32.64 -1.94 16.81
CA LEU A 176 -32.41 -0.53 17.17
C LEU A 176 -32.38 0.37 15.93
N LEU A 177 -31.64 -0.01 14.88
CA LEU A 177 -31.58 0.75 13.63
C LEU A 177 -32.95 0.83 12.94
N ARG A 178 -33.74 -0.26 12.99
CA ARG A 178 -35.12 -0.25 12.48
C ARG A 178 -35.99 0.74 13.26
N GLY A 179 -35.92 0.73 14.59
CA GLY A 179 -36.65 1.69 15.43
C GLY A 179 -36.27 3.14 15.15
N LEU A 180 -34.98 3.44 14.98
CA LEU A 180 -34.51 4.76 14.57
C LEU A 180 -34.99 5.15 13.17
N THR A 181 -35.01 4.20 12.24
CA THR A 181 -35.51 4.42 10.86
C THR A 181 -37.00 4.77 10.88
N GLU A 182 -37.79 4.11 11.73
CA GLU A 182 -39.22 4.40 11.92
C GLU A 182 -39.45 5.82 12.47
N SER A 183 -38.53 6.35 13.28
CA SER A 183 -38.59 7.73 13.82
C SER A 183 -38.01 8.83 12.90
N LEU A 184 -37.42 8.50 11.74
CA LEU A 184 -36.80 9.51 10.86
C LEU A 184 -37.77 10.59 10.40
N ALA A 185 -39.04 10.24 10.22
CA ALA A 185 -40.08 11.17 9.79
C ALA A 185 -40.35 12.29 10.82
N GLU A 186 -39.95 12.11 12.07
CA GLU A 186 -40.05 13.11 13.15
C GLU A 186 -38.70 13.78 13.42
N ILE A 187 -37.60 13.02 13.38
CA ILE A 187 -36.25 13.50 13.71
C ILE A 187 -35.70 14.45 12.63
N LEU A 188 -35.83 14.11 11.34
CA LEU A 188 -35.24 14.92 10.26
C LEU A 188 -35.88 16.32 10.16
N PRO A 189 -37.22 16.48 10.21
CA PRO A 189 -37.85 17.80 10.29
C PRO A 189 -37.46 18.59 11.54
N LEU A 190 -37.32 17.91 12.68
CA LEU A 190 -36.88 18.56 13.93
C LEU A 190 -35.50 19.17 13.74
N LEU A 191 -34.53 18.38 13.25
CA LEU A 191 -33.17 18.84 13.00
C LEU A 191 -33.13 20.02 12.01
N TYR A 192 -33.93 19.98 10.95
CA TYR A 192 -34.05 21.10 10.02
C TYR A 192 -34.59 22.36 10.72
N THR A 193 -35.65 22.22 11.53
CA THR A 193 -36.26 23.33 12.28
C THR A 193 -35.28 23.96 13.27
N LEU A 194 -34.46 23.14 13.94
CA LEU A 194 -33.42 23.63 14.84
C LEU A 194 -32.35 24.40 14.09
N LEU A 195 -31.89 23.89 12.93
CA LEU A 195 -30.95 24.61 12.07
C LEU A 195 -31.53 25.96 11.64
N GLU A 196 -32.72 25.99 11.04
CA GLU A 196 -33.34 27.20 10.52
C GLU A 196 -33.57 28.25 11.62
N LYS A 197 -34.19 27.85 12.74
CA LYS A 197 -34.54 28.75 13.86
C LYS A 197 -33.29 29.34 14.51
N HIS A 198 -32.31 28.50 14.87
CA HIS A 198 -31.14 28.96 15.62
C HIS A 198 -30.13 29.67 14.71
N PHE A 199 -30.03 29.30 13.44
CA PHE A 199 -29.22 30.05 12.46
C PHE A 199 -29.76 31.46 12.22
N GLY A 200 -31.07 31.59 11.97
CA GLY A 200 -31.71 32.90 11.80
C GLY A 200 -31.69 33.76 13.08
N ALA A 201 -31.72 33.14 14.26
CA ALA A 201 -31.52 33.85 15.52
C ALA A 201 -30.06 34.29 15.73
N ALA A 202 -29.08 33.41 15.47
CA ALA A 202 -27.65 33.75 15.59
C ALA A 202 -27.28 34.99 14.76
N LEU A 203 -27.73 35.06 13.50
CA LEU A 203 -27.48 36.20 12.62
C LEU A 203 -28.13 37.49 13.15
N ARG A 204 -29.38 37.41 13.63
CA ARG A 204 -30.09 38.59 14.18
C ARG A 204 -29.42 39.10 15.44
N GLU A 205 -29.06 38.22 16.36
CA GLU A 205 -28.41 38.61 17.63
C GLU A 205 -26.98 39.13 17.41
N PHE A 206 -26.26 38.57 16.43
CA PHE A 206 -24.95 39.08 16.01
C PHE A 206 -25.07 40.50 15.45
N MET A 207 -26.06 40.75 14.59
CA MET A 207 -26.35 42.10 14.07
C MET A 207 -26.80 43.07 15.17
N ALA A 208 -27.47 42.57 16.21
CA ALA A 208 -27.89 43.33 17.38
C ALA A 208 -26.78 43.52 18.44
N GLN A 209 -25.55 43.05 18.18
CA GLN A 209 -24.39 43.09 19.08
C GLN A 209 -24.58 42.33 20.42
N GLN A 210 -25.53 41.40 20.50
CA GLN A 210 -25.71 40.53 21.67
C GLN A 210 -24.84 39.27 21.54
N LEU A 211 -23.54 39.43 21.80
CA LEU A 211 -22.54 38.38 21.55
C LEU A 211 -22.80 37.08 22.31
N ASP A 212 -23.25 37.14 23.56
CA ASP A 212 -23.51 35.93 24.37
C ASP A 212 -24.70 35.12 23.85
N ALA A 213 -25.79 35.80 23.49
CA ALA A 213 -26.96 35.16 22.89
C ALA A 213 -26.63 34.59 21.50
N ALA A 214 -25.89 35.34 20.69
CA ALA A 214 -25.40 34.87 19.39
C ALA A 214 -24.54 33.60 19.55
N LYS A 215 -23.61 33.58 20.52
CA LYS A 215 -22.77 32.40 20.82
C LYS A 215 -23.59 31.17 21.18
N GLN A 216 -24.61 31.32 22.03
CA GLN A 216 -25.52 30.22 22.40
C GLN A 216 -26.31 29.67 21.20
N HIS A 217 -26.74 30.55 20.29
CA HIS A 217 -27.39 30.12 19.05
C HIS A 217 -26.39 29.45 18.09
N THR A 218 -25.16 29.96 17.97
CA THR A 218 -24.08 29.33 17.19
C THR A 218 -23.76 27.92 17.69
N THR A 219 -23.64 27.71 19.01
CA THR A 219 -23.39 26.37 19.57
C THR A 219 -24.55 25.41 19.29
N ALA A 220 -25.79 25.87 19.37
CA ALA A 220 -26.97 25.07 19.01
C ALA A 220 -26.98 24.68 17.52
N VAL A 221 -26.56 25.58 16.61
CA VAL A 221 -26.42 25.28 15.18
C VAL A 221 -25.34 24.23 14.94
N ILE A 222 -24.16 24.38 15.56
CA ILE A 222 -23.05 23.42 15.43
C ILE A 222 -23.48 22.03 15.95
N ALA A 223 -24.12 21.97 17.13
CA ALA A 223 -24.63 20.72 17.67
C ALA A 223 -25.66 20.06 16.74
N SER A 224 -26.55 20.87 16.13
CA SER A 224 -27.55 20.39 15.17
C SER A 224 -26.91 19.87 13.88
N LEU A 225 -25.89 20.54 13.34
CA LEU A 225 -25.13 20.06 12.17
C LEU A 225 -24.44 18.73 12.47
N ASN A 226 -23.81 18.60 13.63
CA ASN A 226 -23.18 17.35 14.05
C ASN A 226 -24.20 16.21 14.22
N ALA A 227 -25.39 16.51 14.75
CA ALA A 227 -26.49 15.56 14.80
C ALA A 227 -26.90 15.12 13.39
N VAL A 228 -27.11 16.07 12.46
CA VAL A 228 -27.45 15.77 11.06
C VAL A 228 -26.38 14.86 10.43
N ASN A 229 -25.09 15.17 10.61
CA ASN A 229 -23.98 14.35 10.10
C ASN A 229 -24.06 12.88 10.55
N ALA A 230 -24.44 12.63 11.81
CA ALA A 230 -24.60 11.28 12.34
C ALA A 230 -25.75 10.47 11.71
N TYR A 231 -26.77 11.13 11.15
CA TYR A 231 -27.85 10.47 10.39
C TYR A 231 -27.51 10.31 8.91
N THR A 232 -26.78 11.26 8.32
CA THR A 232 -26.47 11.30 6.88
C THR A 232 -25.78 10.04 6.36
N GLU A 233 -24.93 9.42 7.18
CA GLU A 233 -24.17 8.24 6.78
C GLU A 233 -25.06 7.05 6.39
N TRP A 234 -26.21 6.89 7.03
CA TRP A 234 -27.07 5.70 6.88
C TRP A 234 -28.50 6.00 6.46
N ALA A 235 -29.04 7.19 6.74
CA ALA A 235 -30.40 7.56 6.39
C ALA A 235 -30.64 7.55 4.85
N PRO A 236 -31.89 7.32 4.40
CA PRO A 236 -32.23 7.42 2.98
C PRO A 236 -32.03 8.86 2.47
N VAL A 237 -31.23 9.02 1.42
CA VAL A 237 -30.95 10.33 0.80
C VAL A 237 -32.23 11.06 0.33
N PRO A 238 -33.25 10.40 -0.24
CA PRO A 238 -34.50 11.05 -0.59
C PRO A 238 -35.21 11.71 0.61
N ASP A 239 -35.15 11.11 1.80
CA ASP A 239 -35.76 11.68 2.99
C ASP A 239 -35.03 12.96 3.44
N LEU A 240 -33.70 12.97 3.37
CA LEU A 240 -32.90 14.17 3.66
C LEU A 240 -33.26 15.34 2.73
N ALA A 241 -33.54 15.05 1.45
CA ALA A 241 -34.00 16.05 0.49
C ALA A 241 -35.43 16.52 0.78
N LYS A 242 -36.36 15.57 1.00
CA LYS A 242 -37.77 15.83 1.29
C LYS A 242 -37.96 16.74 2.51
N TYR A 243 -37.15 16.56 3.55
CA TYR A 243 -37.20 17.36 4.77
C TYR A 243 -36.32 18.63 4.74
N GLY A 244 -35.73 18.97 3.59
CA GLY A 244 -35.04 20.24 3.38
C GLY A 244 -33.61 20.32 3.91
N LEU A 245 -33.04 19.25 4.48
CA LEU A 245 -31.70 19.27 5.08
C LEU A 245 -30.59 19.56 4.05
N ILE A 246 -30.72 19.06 2.82
CA ILE A 246 -29.76 19.34 1.74
C ILE A 246 -29.69 20.84 1.45
N HIS A 247 -30.86 21.49 1.35
CA HIS A 247 -30.95 22.93 1.12
C HIS A 247 -30.47 23.72 2.35
N GLY A 248 -30.89 23.34 3.55
CA GLY A 248 -30.51 23.98 4.80
C GLY A 248 -28.99 23.98 5.02
N CYS A 249 -28.33 22.83 4.89
CA CYS A 249 -26.87 22.74 4.97
C CYS A 249 -26.19 23.52 3.83
N GLY A 250 -26.77 23.55 2.63
CA GLY A 250 -26.28 24.34 1.50
C GLY A 250 -26.27 25.85 1.75
N CYS A 251 -27.32 26.38 2.39
CA CYS A 251 -27.39 27.80 2.76
C CYS A 251 -26.38 28.21 3.85
N ILE A 252 -25.95 27.25 4.67
CA ILE A 252 -25.01 27.48 5.78
C ILE A 252 -23.54 27.41 5.32
N LEU A 253 -23.24 26.67 4.25
CA LEU A 253 -21.87 26.51 3.71
C LEU A 253 -21.07 27.81 3.48
N PRO A 254 -21.67 28.93 3.03
CA PRO A 254 -20.91 30.19 2.82
C PRO A 254 -20.39 30.84 4.10
N TYR A 255 -20.83 30.43 5.29
CA TYR A 255 -20.53 31.08 6.56
C TYR A 255 -19.35 30.42 7.28
N ASN A 256 -18.31 31.21 7.59
CA ASN A 256 -17.03 30.72 8.12
C ASN A 256 -17.14 29.88 9.41
N GLU A 257 -18.06 30.22 10.32
CA GLU A 257 -18.23 29.52 11.59
C GLU A 257 -18.79 28.09 11.41
N PHE A 258 -19.56 27.86 10.35
CA PHE A 258 -20.32 26.62 10.17
C PHE A 258 -19.84 25.76 8.99
N ARG A 259 -19.09 26.35 8.05
CA ARG A 259 -18.74 25.74 6.76
C ARG A 259 -18.08 24.36 6.85
N LEU A 260 -17.25 24.10 7.86
CA LEU A 260 -16.56 22.80 8.02
C LEU A 260 -17.56 21.68 8.37
N HIS A 261 -18.39 21.90 9.39
CA HIS A 261 -19.43 20.96 9.81
C HIS A 261 -20.47 20.73 8.71
N ALA A 262 -20.85 21.78 7.99
CA ALA A 262 -21.73 21.67 6.82
C ALA A 262 -21.04 20.96 5.64
N CYS A 263 -19.74 21.09 5.45
CA CYS A 263 -19.01 20.39 4.39
C CYS A 263 -18.96 18.88 4.63
N GLU A 264 -18.79 18.44 5.88
CA GLU A 264 -18.84 17.01 6.25
C GLU A 264 -20.15 16.34 5.81
N PHE A 265 -21.28 17.03 5.95
CA PHE A 265 -22.58 16.55 5.44
C PHE A 265 -22.50 16.16 3.96
N PHE A 266 -21.93 17.04 3.14
CA PHE A 266 -21.78 16.81 1.70
C PHE A 266 -20.72 15.75 1.37
N LYS A 267 -19.66 15.63 2.17
CA LYS A 267 -18.69 14.54 2.05
C LYS A 267 -19.38 13.20 2.23
N PHE A 268 -20.18 13.02 3.29
CA PHE A 268 -20.93 11.78 3.50
C PHE A 268 -21.90 11.48 2.37
N LEU A 269 -22.66 12.48 1.89
CA LEU A 269 -23.57 12.30 0.76
C LEU A 269 -22.85 11.91 -0.54
N SER A 270 -21.70 12.53 -0.82
CA SER A 270 -20.94 12.27 -2.06
C SER A 270 -20.48 10.82 -2.20
N GLN A 271 -20.22 10.14 -1.08
CA GLN A 271 -19.77 8.75 -1.01
C GLN A 271 -20.93 7.74 -1.11
N ARG A 272 -22.20 8.18 -1.06
CA ARG A 272 -23.37 7.29 -1.13
C ARG A 272 -23.49 6.69 -2.53
N LYS A 273 -23.66 5.37 -2.57
CA LYS A 273 -23.85 4.63 -3.83
C LYS A 273 -25.31 4.67 -4.27
N ARG A 274 -25.53 4.79 -5.58
CA ARG A 274 -26.86 4.75 -6.19
C ARG A 274 -27.60 3.45 -5.82
N PRO A 275 -28.84 3.51 -5.31
CA PRO A 275 -29.68 2.33 -5.08
C PRO A 275 -30.13 1.71 -6.42
N THR A 276 -30.41 0.41 -6.41
CA THR A 276 -30.88 -0.34 -7.59
C THR A 276 -32.40 -0.37 -7.72
N ASP A 277 -33.12 0.17 -6.74
CA ASP A 277 -34.56 0.01 -6.59
C ASP A 277 -35.32 1.21 -7.14
N ASN A 278 -36.66 1.21 -7.05
CA ASN A 278 -37.52 2.28 -7.56
C ASN A 278 -37.25 3.66 -6.94
N THR A 279 -36.53 3.74 -5.81
CA THR A 279 -36.09 4.98 -5.16
C THR A 279 -34.93 5.68 -5.90
N ALA A 280 -34.37 5.07 -6.95
CA ALA A 280 -33.27 5.63 -7.72
C ALA A 280 -33.58 7.00 -8.34
N VAL A 281 -34.81 7.26 -8.79
CA VAL A 281 -35.18 8.55 -9.42
C VAL A 281 -35.18 9.69 -8.39
N GLU A 282 -35.77 9.44 -7.21
CA GLU A 282 -35.80 10.41 -6.11
C GLU A 282 -34.39 10.64 -5.55
N PHE A 283 -33.57 9.58 -5.49
CA PHE A 283 -32.16 9.66 -5.14
C PHE A 283 -31.38 10.53 -6.13
N ASP A 284 -31.55 10.30 -7.45
CA ASP A 284 -30.84 11.05 -8.48
C ASP A 284 -31.25 12.53 -8.43
N SER A 285 -32.52 12.85 -8.17
CA SER A 285 -32.99 14.23 -7.96
C SER A 285 -32.35 14.89 -6.73
N ALA A 286 -32.24 14.18 -5.61
CA ALA A 286 -31.60 14.69 -4.40
C ALA A 286 -30.10 14.96 -4.59
N MET A 287 -29.40 14.02 -5.23
CA MET A 287 -27.98 14.17 -5.57
C MET A 287 -27.74 15.28 -6.60
N MET A 288 -28.71 15.56 -7.48
CA MET A 288 -28.66 16.72 -8.37
C MET A 288 -28.69 18.05 -7.62
N SER A 289 -29.52 18.17 -6.58
CA SER A 289 -29.52 19.36 -5.72
C SER A 289 -28.18 19.53 -5.00
N VAL A 290 -27.59 18.44 -4.49
CA VAL A 290 -26.25 18.45 -3.89
C VAL A 290 -25.21 18.96 -4.89
N PHE A 291 -25.20 18.41 -6.11
CA PHE A 291 -24.27 18.80 -7.15
C PHE A 291 -24.39 20.29 -7.51
N GLN A 292 -25.61 20.81 -7.66
CA GLN A 292 -25.84 22.24 -7.95
C GLN A 292 -25.32 23.16 -6.84
N ILE A 293 -25.52 22.80 -5.57
CA ILE A 293 -25.01 23.58 -4.43
C ILE A 293 -23.47 23.67 -4.47
N LEU A 294 -22.80 22.53 -4.65
CA LEU A 294 -21.33 22.48 -4.70
C LEU A 294 -20.75 23.23 -5.93
N MET A 295 -21.42 23.12 -7.08
CA MET A 295 -21.09 23.85 -8.31
C MET A 295 -21.19 25.37 -8.13
N ASN A 296 -22.23 25.84 -7.44
CA ASN A 296 -22.43 27.27 -7.20
C ASN A 296 -21.37 27.83 -6.25
N ILE A 297 -21.05 27.12 -5.17
CA ILE A 297 -20.00 27.54 -4.22
C ILE A 297 -18.64 27.60 -4.91
N SER A 298 -18.33 26.59 -5.74
CA SER A 298 -17.11 26.59 -6.55
C SER A 298 -17.06 27.79 -7.51
N ARG A 299 -18.19 28.11 -8.15
CA ARG A 299 -18.30 29.26 -9.04
C ARG A 299 -18.05 30.58 -8.31
N ASP A 300 -18.65 30.75 -7.14
CA ASP A 300 -18.49 31.95 -6.32
C ASP A 300 -17.05 32.12 -5.84
N PHE A 301 -16.41 31.02 -5.44
CA PHE A 301 -14.98 31.00 -5.11
C PHE A 301 -14.11 31.43 -6.29
N PHE A 302 -14.30 30.87 -7.48
CA PHE A 302 -13.49 31.25 -8.65
C PHE A 302 -13.72 32.71 -9.08
N ASN A 303 -14.95 33.22 -8.97
CA ASN A 303 -15.25 34.63 -9.22
C ASN A 303 -14.53 35.55 -8.21
N LYS A 304 -14.49 35.16 -6.93
CA LYS A 304 -13.75 35.85 -5.88
C LYS A 304 -12.23 35.77 -6.10
N SER A 305 -11.72 34.59 -6.46
CA SER A 305 -10.30 34.36 -6.74
C SER A 305 -9.79 35.16 -7.94
N LYS A 306 -10.60 35.29 -8.99
CA LYS A 306 -10.25 36.10 -10.18
C LYS A 306 -10.26 37.60 -9.89
N SER A 307 -11.06 38.05 -8.93
CA SER A 307 -11.18 39.47 -8.58
C SER A 307 -10.18 39.93 -7.52
N ASN A 308 -9.93 39.13 -6.47
CA ASN A 308 -9.02 39.47 -5.36
C ASN A 308 -8.35 38.22 -4.73
N PHE A 309 -7.31 37.68 -5.37
CA PHE A 309 -6.59 36.50 -4.87
C PHE A 309 -5.92 36.71 -3.49
N SER A 310 -5.40 37.90 -3.19
CA SER A 310 -4.72 38.19 -1.92
C SER A 310 -5.64 38.22 -0.69
N ALA A 311 -6.96 38.16 -0.89
CA ALA A 311 -7.96 38.14 0.19
C ALA A 311 -8.40 36.72 0.58
N ILE A 312 -7.84 35.68 -0.08
CA ILE A 312 -8.14 34.27 0.21
C ILE A 312 -7.21 33.79 1.31
N ASP A 313 -7.80 33.35 2.43
CA ASP A 313 -7.09 32.75 3.55
C ASP A 313 -6.82 31.25 3.33
N GLU A 314 -5.83 30.67 3.99
CA GLU A 314 -5.52 29.23 3.93
C GLU A 314 -6.72 28.39 4.35
N THR A 315 -7.50 28.85 5.33
CA THR A 315 -8.73 28.18 5.77
C THR A 315 -9.81 28.09 4.68
N GLU A 316 -9.83 29.07 3.76
CA GLU A 316 -10.73 29.06 2.61
C GLU A 316 -10.25 28.08 1.53
N ILE A 317 -8.93 27.95 1.33
CA ILE A 317 -8.35 26.95 0.41
C ILE A 317 -8.62 25.53 0.89
N GLU A 318 -8.44 25.25 2.18
CA GLU A 318 -8.75 23.94 2.77
C GLU A 318 -10.24 23.57 2.66
N PHE A 319 -11.11 24.56 2.80
CA PHE A 319 -12.54 24.39 2.57
C PHE A 319 -12.82 24.04 1.10
N MET A 320 -12.22 24.78 0.15
CA MET A 320 -12.39 24.49 -1.28
C MET A 320 -11.77 23.16 -1.70
N GLU A 321 -10.70 22.71 -1.05
CA GLU A 321 -10.15 21.36 -1.25
C GLU A 321 -11.20 20.30 -0.91
N SER A 322 -11.89 20.48 0.22
CA SER A 322 -12.97 19.61 0.66
C SER A 322 -14.18 19.61 -0.28
N ILE A 323 -14.53 20.77 -0.84
CA ILE A 323 -15.58 20.88 -1.86
C ILE A 323 -15.16 20.18 -3.16
N CYS A 324 -13.92 20.35 -3.60
CA CYS A 324 -13.37 19.66 -4.77
C CYS A 324 -13.41 18.13 -4.59
N GLU A 325 -12.97 17.64 -3.43
CA GLU A 325 -13.03 16.21 -3.05
C GLU A 325 -14.47 15.65 -3.15
N CYS A 326 -15.47 16.39 -2.66
CA CYS A 326 -16.89 16.01 -2.78
C CYS A 326 -17.29 15.88 -4.25
N MET A 327 -16.94 16.86 -5.09
CA MET A 327 -17.29 16.85 -6.51
C MET A 327 -16.60 15.73 -7.28
N VAL A 328 -15.33 15.44 -6.98
CA VAL A 328 -14.61 14.28 -7.55
C VAL A 328 -15.29 12.97 -7.15
N THR A 329 -15.67 12.84 -5.89
CA THR A 329 -16.35 11.65 -5.38
C THR A 329 -17.72 11.47 -6.04
N LEU A 330 -18.51 12.55 -6.17
CA LEU A 330 -19.77 12.57 -6.91
C LEU A 330 -19.59 12.13 -8.36
N ALA A 331 -18.61 12.70 -9.07
CA ALA A 331 -18.31 12.34 -10.45
C ALA A 331 -17.67 10.94 -10.60
N SER A 332 -17.29 10.28 -9.51
CA SER A 332 -16.82 8.88 -9.56
C SER A 332 -17.96 7.88 -9.33
N SER A 333 -18.89 8.22 -8.42
CA SER A 333 -19.90 7.31 -7.88
C SER A 333 -21.32 7.57 -8.41
N ASN A 334 -21.64 8.80 -8.80
CA ASN A 334 -22.98 9.28 -9.19
C ASN A 334 -22.95 10.15 -10.46
N VAL A 335 -22.29 9.66 -11.52
CA VAL A 335 -22.10 10.39 -12.79
C VAL A 335 -23.41 10.72 -13.49
N GLN A 336 -24.43 9.86 -13.34
CA GLN A 336 -25.76 10.02 -13.94
C GLN A 336 -26.37 11.38 -13.66
N CYS A 337 -26.13 11.94 -12.46
CA CYS A 337 -26.61 13.24 -12.06
C CYS A 337 -26.03 14.32 -12.98
N ILE A 338 -24.72 14.28 -13.21
CA ILE A 338 -24.01 15.31 -13.98
C ILE A 338 -24.41 15.24 -15.47
N THR A 339 -24.52 14.02 -16.03
CA THR A 339 -24.68 13.81 -17.48
C THR A 339 -26.08 14.04 -18.03
N GLY A 340 -27.07 14.36 -17.19
CA GLY A 340 -28.46 14.58 -17.62
C GLY A 340 -28.65 15.82 -18.51
N ASP A 341 -27.77 16.82 -18.40
CA ASP A 341 -27.74 18.02 -19.24
C ASP A 341 -26.31 18.29 -19.76
N GLY A 342 -26.16 18.31 -21.07
CA GLY A 342 -24.87 18.56 -21.73
C GLY A 342 -24.27 19.93 -21.43
N ALA A 343 -25.10 20.95 -21.20
CA ALA A 343 -24.64 22.29 -20.82
C ALA A 343 -24.07 22.28 -19.39
N MET A 344 -24.75 21.64 -18.45
CA MET A 344 -24.29 21.46 -17.07
C MET A 344 -23.00 20.63 -17.02
N THR A 345 -22.91 19.56 -17.81
CA THR A 345 -21.69 18.73 -17.90
C THR A 345 -20.50 19.54 -18.41
N SER A 346 -20.70 20.37 -19.44
CA SER A 346 -19.65 21.25 -19.97
C SER A 346 -19.19 22.29 -18.94
N GLN A 347 -20.13 22.91 -18.22
CA GLN A 347 -19.81 23.85 -17.14
C GLN A 347 -19.01 23.18 -16.01
N PHE A 348 -19.36 21.94 -15.65
CA PHE A 348 -18.63 21.17 -14.65
C PHE A 348 -17.21 20.84 -15.09
N LEU A 349 -17.03 20.36 -16.33
CA LEU A 349 -15.70 20.08 -16.88
C LEU A 349 -14.83 21.35 -16.90
N GLN A 350 -15.42 22.49 -17.24
CA GLN A 350 -14.73 23.78 -17.19
C GLN A 350 -14.30 24.14 -15.76
N GLN A 351 -15.16 23.96 -14.75
CA GLN A 351 -14.80 24.22 -13.36
C GLN A 351 -13.71 23.26 -12.86
N MET A 352 -13.79 21.97 -13.21
CA MET A 352 -12.74 21.00 -12.87
C MET A 352 -11.40 21.37 -13.52
N LEU A 353 -11.42 21.96 -14.72
CA LEU A 353 -10.23 22.52 -15.36
C LEU A 353 -9.72 23.75 -14.59
N GLU A 354 -10.60 24.63 -14.11
CA GLU A 354 -10.20 25.78 -13.27
C GLU A 354 -9.53 25.31 -11.96
N TYR A 355 -10.03 24.26 -11.31
CA TYR A 355 -9.33 23.63 -10.17
C TYR A 355 -7.95 23.07 -10.56
N TYR A 356 -7.86 22.43 -11.73
CA TYR A 356 -6.60 21.86 -12.22
C TYR A 356 -5.55 22.94 -12.51
N GLN A 357 -5.99 24.09 -13.05
CA GLN A 357 -5.17 25.25 -13.36
C GLN A 357 -4.89 26.15 -12.15
N HIS A 358 -5.49 25.88 -11.00
CA HIS A 358 -5.35 26.75 -9.84
C HIS A 358 -3.90 26.81 -9.35
N VAL A 359 -3.49 27.94 -8.75
CA VAL A 359 -2.11 28.17 -8.27
C VAL A 359 -1.75 27.21 -7.14
N LYS A 360 -2.66 27.04 -6.17
CA LYS A 360 -2.48 26.17 -5.00
C LYS A 360 -2.45 24.67 -5.33
N PHE A 361 -1.50 23.95 -4.74
CA PHE A 361 -1.23 22.54 -5.00
C PHE A 361 -2.38 21.63 -4.58
N ALA A 362 -2.96 21.86 -3.39
CA ALA A 362 -4.03 21.04 -2.83
C ALA A 362 -5.24 20.94 -3.79
N LEU A 363 -5.68 22.08 -4.34
CA LEU A 363 -6.79 22.15 -5.29
C LEU A 363 -6.48 21.45 -6.62
N HIS A 364 -5.28 21.66 -7.16
CA HIS A 364 -4.82 20.97 -8.35
C HIS A 364 -4.83 19.45 -8.16
N TYR A 365 -4.28 18.98 -7.04
CA TYR A 365 -4.13 17.56 -6.76
C TYR A 365 -5.47 16.84 -6.65
N GLN A 366 -6.48 17.46 -6.03
CA GLN A 366 -7.83 16.87 -6.00
C GLN A 366 -8.43 16.76 -7.41
N SER A 367 -8.30 17.80 -8.24
CA SER A 367 -8.77 17.76 -9.63
C SER A 367 -8.03 16.73 -10.50
N LEU A 368 -6.72 16.51 -10.27
CA LEU A 368 -5.95 15.45 -10.95
C LEU A 368 -6.59 14.06 -10.77
N LEU A 369 -7.10 13.76 -9.57
CA LEU A 369 -7.78 12.47 -9.31
C LEU A 369 -9.03 12.31 -10.17
N PHE A 370 -9.79 13.38 -10.38
CA PHE A 370 -10.96 13.37 -11.27
C PHE A 370 -10.58 13.08 -12.72
N TRP A 371 -9.61 13.81 -13.28
CA TRP A 371 -9.20 13.64 -14.67
C TRP A 371 -8.66 12.24 -14.97
N LEU A 372 -7.96 11.62 -14.01
CA LEU A 372 -7.52 10.23 -14.13
C LEU A 372 -8.69 9.24 -14.24
N VAL A 373 -9.76 9.44 -13.47
CA VAL A 373 -10.94 8.56 -13.52
C VAL A 373 -11.65 8.67 -14.87
N ILE A 374 -11.90 9.90 -15.35
CA ILE A 374 -12.64 10.13 -16.60
C ILE A 374 -11.84 9.68 -17.84
N MET A 375 -10.53 9.88 -17.87
CA MET A 375 -9.72 9.59 -19.05
C MET A 375 -9.33 8.10 -19.19
N ARG A 376 -9.41 7.29 -18.12
CA ARG A 376 -8.97 5.88 -18.11
C ARG A 376 -9.96 4.93 -18.81
N GLU A 377 -11.26 5.21 -18.74
CA GLU A 377 -12.32 4.30 -19.18
C GLU A 377 -12.47 4.12 -20.71
N PRO A 378 -12.42 5.17 -21.57
CA PRO A 378 -12.56 5.00 -23.03
C PRO A 378 -11.43 4.17 -23.66
N VAL A 379 -10.23 4.15 -23.05
CA VAL A 379 -9.06 3.42 -23.54
C VAL A 379 -9.18 1.90 -23.35
N SER A 380 -10.01 1.45 -22.40
CA SER A 380 -10.17 0.03 -22.07
C SER A 380 -11.03 -0.75 -23.07
N LYS A 381 -12.05 -0.12 -23.68
CA LYS A 381 -12.99 -0.76 -24.63
C LYS A 381 -12.54 -0.72 -26.09
N GLY A 382 -11.61 0.16 -26.45
CA GLY A 382 -11.02 0.22 -27.81
C GLY A 382 -10.15 -0.97 -28.20
N LYS A 383 -9.96 -1.96 -27.32
CA LYS A 383 -9.19 -3.19 -27.61
C LYS A 383 -10.06 -4.38 -28.05
N SER A 384 -11.39 -4.24 -28.09
CA SER A 384 -12.29 -5.36 -28.40
C SER A 384 -13.56 -4.95 -29.18
N SER A 385 -13.43 -4.49 -30.43
CA SER A 385 -14.42 -4.70 -31.50
C SER A 385 -14.01 -3.91 -32.74
N GLY A 386 -13.49 -4.59 -33.76
CA GLY A 386 -13.37 -4.00 -35.09
C GLY A 386 -14.72 -4.03 -35.78
N HIS A 387 -15.33 -2.87 -36.01
CA HIS A 387 -16.14 -2.57 -37.19
C HIS A 387 -16.29 -1.04 -37.35
N SER A 388 -16.24 -0.60 -38.60
CA SER A 388 -16.19 0.76 -39.15
C SER A 388 -17.17 1.78 -38.56
N LEU A 389 -16.69 3.02 -38.37
CA LEU A 389 -17.52 4.20 -38.14
C LEU A 389 -18.50 4.41 -39.31
N GLY A 390 -19.79 4.29 -39.02
CA GLY A 390 -20.88 4.77 -39.84
C GLY A 390 -21.86 5.54 -38.96
N GLU A 391 -22.26 6.72 -39.43
CA GLU A 391 -23.25 7.61 -38.82
C GLU A 391 -24.56 6.84 -38.53
N ASN A 392 -24.79 6.47 -37.26
CA ASN A 392 -26.10 6.17 -36.66
C ASN A 392 -25.94 5.77 -35.18
N PHE A 393 -25.30 6.65 -34.39
CA PHE A 393 -24.94 6.39 -32.98
C PHE A 393 -26.03 6.83 -31.98
N VAL A 394 -27.29 6.44 -32.20
CA VAL A 394 -28.38 6.65 -31.21
C VAL A 394 -29.21 5.37 -30.95
N GLY A 395 -29.00 4.29 -31.70
CA GLY A 395 -30.00 3.21 -31.76
C GLY A 395 -29.82 1.97 -30.90
N ASN A 396 -28.60 1.50 -30.58
CA ASN A 396 -28.47 0.15 -30.00
C ASN A 396 -27.17 -0.05 -29.20
N LEU A 397 -27.27 -0.10 -27.87
CA LEU A 397 -26.20 -0.53 -26.98
C LEU A 397 -26.77 -1.51 -25.92
N GLY A 398 -27.19 -2.69 -26.41
CA GLY A 398 -27.71 -3.79 -25.61
C GLY A 398 -26.69 -4.92 -25.40
N ILE A 399 -25.57 -4.64 -24.74
CA ILE A 399 -24.71 -5.67 -24.10
C ILE A 399 -24.24 -5.10 -22.74
N ALA A 400 -24.30 -5.92 -21.71
CA ALA A 400 -24.27 -5.58 -20.28
C ALA A 400 -22.99 -4.85 -19.79
N SER A 401 -22.92 -3.53 -19.96
CA SER A 401 -22.06 -2.65 -19.15
C SER A 401 -22.89 -2.00 -18.03
N LYS A 402 -22.28 -1.73 -16.87
CA LYS A 402 -22.97 -0.98 -15.81
C LYS A 402 -23.44 0.38 -16.35
N PRO A 403 -24.59 0.91 -15.89
CA PRO A 403 -25.11 2.21 -16.35
C PRO A 403 -24.09 3.36 -16.18
N SER A 404 -23.34 3.35 -15.07
CA SER A 404 -22.27 4.32 -14.75
C SER A 404 -21.18 4.43 -15.82
N ASP A 405 -20.88 3.31 -16.48
CA ASP A 405 -19.77 3.19 -17.42
C ASP A 405 -20.14 3.78 -18.79
N LYS A 406 -21.45 3.90 -19.09
CA LYS A 406 -21.94 4.57 -20.30
C LYS A 406 -21.89 6.09 -20.13
N GLU A 407 -22.21 6.58 -18.95
CA GLU A 407 -22.26 8.01 -18.63
C GLU A 407 -20.86 8.64 -18.56
N LYS A 408 -19.86 7.92 -18.02
CA LYS A 408 -18.45 8.35 -18.04
C LYS A 408 -17.90 8.46 -19.46
N ILE A 409 -18.34 7.59 -20.38
CA ILE A 409 -18.00 7.70 -21.80
C ILE A 409 -18.56 9.00 -22.39
N ILE A 410 -19.81 9.37 -22.08
CA ILE A 410 -20.42 10.63 -22.55
C ILE A 410 -19.60 11.83 -22.07
N MET A 411 -19.18 11.84 -20.80
CA MET A 411 -18.33 12.91 -20.26
C MET A 411 -16.97 12.98 -20.96
N SER A 412 -16.35 11.83 -21.25
CA SER A 412 -15.08 11.78 -21.98
C SER A 412 -15.18 12.29 -23.42
N VAL A 413 -16.33 12.10 -24.08
CA VAL A 413 -16.58 12.61 -25.44
C VAL A 413 -16.72 14.14 -25.46
N LEU A 414 -17.18 14.74 -24.36
CA LEU A 414 -17.31 16.20 -24.21
C LEU A 414 -15.97 16.89 -23.90
N VAL A 415 -14.89 16.14 -23.64
CA VAL A 415 -13.54 16.71 -23.46
C VAL A 415 -12.99 17.13 -24.82
N ASN A 416 -12.91 18.44 -25.05
CA ASN A 416 -12.39 19.01 -26.28
C ASN A 416 -10.86 19.09 -26.30
N ASP A 417 -10.30 19.45 -27.47
CA ASP A 417 -8.86 19.59 -27.66
C ASP A 417 -8.26 20.72 -26.81
N ASP A 418 -9.04 21.77 -26.51
CA ASP A 418 -8.59 22.90 -25.68
C ASP A 418 -8.39 22.50 -24.21
N ILE A 419 -9.30 21.70 -23.64
CA ILE A 419 -9.18 21.14 -22.29
C ILE A 419 -7.96 20.21 -22.23
N CYS A 420 -7.78 19.33 -23.21
CA CYS A 420 -6.62 18.44 -23.28
C CYS A 420 -5.31 19.23 -23.36
N ALA A 421 -5.27 20.29 -24.18
CA ALA A 421 -4.11 21.16 -24.30
C ALA A 421 -3.76 21.84 -22.97
N ALA A 422 -4.76 22.42 -22.30
CA ALA A 422 -4.59 23.06 -21.01
C ALA A 422 -4.10 22.09 -19.93
N ILE A 423 -4.64 20.87 -19.89
CA ILE A 423 -4.18 19.83 -18.97
C ILE A 423 -2.72 19.47 -19.25
N LEU A 424 -2.33 19.27 -20.51
CA LEU A 424 -0.94 18.97 -20.88
C LEU A 424 0.02 20.08 -20.45
N ASP A 425 -0.30 21.34 -20.76
CA ASP A 425 0.55 22.50 -20.44
C ASP A 425 0.80 22.62 -18.93
N ILE A 426 -0.25 22.49 -18.11
CA ILE A 426 -0.14 22.53 -16.64
C ILE A 426 0.59 21.29 -16.09
N SER A 427 0.30 20.10 -16.63
CA SER A 427 0.97 18.87 -16.21
C SER A 427 2.48 18.98 -16.45
N PHE A 428 2.89 19.51 -17.61
CA PHE A 428 4.30 19.68 -17.92
C PHE A 428 5.00 20.68 -17.00
N LEU A 429 4.30 21.73 -16.54
CA LEU A 429 4.83 22.69 -15.57
C LEU A 429 4.97 22.08 -14.17
N ARG A 430 3.96 21.33 -13.72
CA ARG A 430 3.88 20.77 -12.36
C ARG A 430 4.67 19.48 -12.12
N MET A 431 5.36 18.95 -13.15
CA MET A 431 6.33 17.85 -12.98
C MET A 431 7.61 18.25 -12.22
N LEU A 432 7.81 19.54 -11.93
CA LEU A 432 8.97 20.07 -11.21
C LEU A 432 8.79 20.03 -9.69
N LYS A 433 9.85 19.66 -8.96
CA LYS A 433 9.80 19.53 -7.50
C LYS A 433 9.86 20.87 -6.77
N LYS A 434 10.64 21.88 -7.21
CA LYS A 434 10.77 23.18 -6.52
C LYS A 434 10.71 24.34 -7.50
N ASN A 435 10.15 25.47 -7.04
CA ASN A 435 10.09 26.70 -7.82
C ASN A 435 11.50 27.26 -8.08
N PRO A 436 11.75 27.82 -9.28
CA PRO A 436 13.01 28.49 -9.60
C PRO A 436 13.17 29.74 -8.71
N SER A 437 13.86 29.59 -7.58
CA SER A 437 14.32 30.65 -6.65
C SER A 437 13.36 31.82 -6.38
N ALA A 438 12.84 31.85 -5.15
CA ALA A 438 12.20 32.99 -4.47
C ALA A 438 13.12 34.22 -4.25
N GLY A 439 14.12 34.42 -5.11
CA GLY A 439 15.07 35.53 -5.05
C GLY A 439 14.96 36.37 -6.31
N ASN A 440 14.17 37.43 -6.22
CA ASN A 440 13.92 38.49 -7.21
C ASN A 440 12.75 38.24 -8.18
N LEU A 441 11.71 39.06 -7.97
CA LEU A 441 10.43 39.20 -8.66
C LEU A 441 9.31 38.29 -8.15
N SER A 442 8.59 38.82 -7.16
CA SER A 442 7.19 38.50 -6.90
C SER A 442 6.35 38.80 -8.16
N THR A 443 6.19 37.82 -9.03
CA THR A 443 5.07 37.81 -9.97
C THR A 443 3.94 37.00 -9.35
N GLN A 444 2.77 37.63 -9.18
CA GLN A 444 1.54 37.10 -8.57
C GLN A 444 0.97 35.80 -9.19
N ASN A 445 1.72 35.09 -10.06
CA ASN A 445 1.23 34.00 -10.91
C ASN A 445 2.10 32.72 -10.91
N ASP A 446 3.09 32.59 -10.02
CA ASP A 446 3.90 31.37 -9.99
C ASP A 446 3.16 30.25 -9.25
N PHE A 447 2.97 29.10 -9.92
CA PHE A 447 2.30 27.93 -9.36
C PHE A 447 2.97 27.47 -8.04
N GLU A 448 2.16 27.09 -7.05
CA GLU A 448 2.66 26.37 -5.88
C GLU A 448 3.05 24.97 -6.35
N LEU A 449 4.35 24.77 -6.52
CA LEU A 449 4.95 23.47 -6.80
C LEU A 449 5.08 22.67 -5.51
N TRP A 450 5.49 21.42 -5.63
CA TRP A 450 5.70 20.54 -4.50
C TRP A 450 6.65 21.16 -3.46
N ASP A 451 6.41 20.90 -2.18
CA ASP A 451 7.32 21.22 -1.08
C ASP A 451 7.49 20.00 -0.16
N ASP A 452 8.62 19.94 0.53
CA ASP A 452 8.97 18.84 1.43
C ASP A 452 8.01 18.74 2.65
N GLU A 453 7.18 19.76 2.90
CA GLU A 453 6.09 19.73 3.90
C GLU A 453 4.95 18.73 3.53
N PHE A 454 4.78 18.39 2.25
CA PHE A 454 3.74 17.46 1.78
C PHE A 454 4.14 15.98 1.86
N ASP A 455 5.42 15.67 2.13
CA ASP A 455 5.97 14.29 2.14
C ASP A 455 5.31 13.38 3.19
N SER A 456 4.59 13.92 4.18
CA SER A 456 3.89 13.12 5.20
C SER A 456 2.62 12.42 4.68
N LYS A 457 2.00 12.90 3.59
CA LYS A 457 0.73 12.35 3.06
C LYS A 457 0.87 11.65 1.71
N THR A 458 1.83 12.05 0.89
CA THR A 458 2.03 11.54 -0.47
C THR A 458 3.47 11.74 -0.88
N ASP A 459 4.08 10.79 -1.59
CA ASP A 459 5.43 10.99 -2.15
C ASP A 459 5.34 11.77 -3.47
N PHE A 460 6.29 12.69 -3.72
CA PHE A 460 6.41 13.39 -5.01
C PHE A 460 6.50 12.43 -6.20
N SER A 461 7.14 11.26 -6.01
CA SER A 461 7.25 10.21 -7.04
C SER A 461 5.89 9.66 -7.45
N GLN A 462 4.99 9.44 -6.48
CA GLN A 462 3.62 8.97 -6.73
C GLN A 462 2.81 10.04 -7.45
N TYR A 463 2.88 11.30 -6.99
CA TYR A 463 2.23 12.42 -7.66
C TYR A 463 2.70 12.57 -9.12
N ARG A 464 4.02 12.55 -9.36
CA ARG A 464 4.58 12.62 -10.72
C ARG A 464 4.14 11.44 -11.58
N SER A 465 4.06 10.23 -11.02
CA SER A 465 3.57 9.06 -11.75
C SER A 465 2.12 9.22 -12.23
N ARG A 466 1.27 9.87 -11.42
CA ARG A 466 -0.13 10.16 -11.76
C ARG A 466 -0.26 11.21 -12.86
N LEU A 467 0.56 12.27 -12.83
CA LEU A 467 0.65 13.23 -13.93
C LEU A 467 1.06 12.55 -15.25
N LEU A 468 2.08 11.68 -15.20
CA LEU A 468 2.53 10.93 -16.38
C LEU A 468 1.44 9.97 -16.89
N GLU A 469 0.67 9.35 -16.01
CA GLU A 469 -0.49 8.53 -16.42
C GLU A 469 -1.53 9.37 -17.17
N LEU A 470 -1.86 10.56 -16.68
CA LEU A 470 -2.81 11.45 -17.35
C LEU A 470 -2.30 11.90 -18.74
N ILE A 471 -1.02 12.28 -18.84
CA ILE A 471 -0.36 12.62 -20.12
C ILE A 471 -0.45 11.42 -21.08
N LYS A 472 -0.20 10.20 -20.60
CA LYS A 472 -0.30 8.97 -21.41
C LYS A 472 -1.71 8.77 -21.96
N LEU A 473 -2.74 8.94 -21.13
CA LEU A 473 -4.13 8.77 -21.54
C LEU A 473 -4.53 9.80 -22.62
N ILE A 474 -4.12 11.06 -22.47
CA ILE A 474 -4.35 12.09 -23.50
C ILE A 474 -3.59 11.76 -24.78
N ALA A 475 -2.33 11.34 -24.69
CA ALA A 475 -1.52 11.00 -25.86
C ALA A 475 -2.07 9.80 -26.66
N VAL A 476 -2.72 8.83 -26.01
CA VAL A 476 -3.41 7.72 -26.69
C VAL A 476 -4.65 8.22 -27.45
N GLN A 477 -5.42 9.14 -26.88
CA GLN A 477 -6.66 9.64 -27.49
C GLN A 477 -6.41 10.72 -28.56
N LYS A 478 -5.44 11.61 -28.33
CA LYS A 478 -5.14 12.80 -29.14
C LYS A 478 -3.62 12.91 -29.41
N PRO A 479 -3.05 11.99 -30.23
CA PRO A 479 -1.60 11.87 -30.41
C PRO A 479 -0.95 13.09 -31.05
N LEU A 480 -1.61 13.73 -32.02
CA LEU A 480 -1.07 14.93 -32.69
C LEU A 480 -0.95 16.10 -31.71
N LEU A 481 -2.00 16.37 -30.94
CA LEU A 481 -2.01 17.44 -29.94
C LEU A 481 -0.92 17.23 -28.90
N ALA A 482 -0.80 16.02 -28.36
CA ALA A 482 0.23 15.70 -27.38
C ALA A 482 1.65 15.86 -27.94
N ALA A 483 1.90 15.41 -29.17
CA ALA A 483 3.19 15.57 -29.85
C ALA A 483 3.54 17.06 -30.09
N THR A 484 2.58 17.89 -30.50
CA THR A 484 2.80 19.32 -30.71
C THR A 484 3.13 20.02 -29.39
N ARG A 485 2.32 19.83 -28.35
CA ARG A 485 2.51 20.51 -27.05
C ARG A 485 3.81 20.14 -26.35
N VAL A 486 4.20 18.86 -26.38
CA VAL A 486 5.49 18.45 -25.80
C VAL A 486 6.66 19.03 -26.59
N SER A 487 6.53 19.14 -27.92
CA SER A 487 7.57 19.72 -28.79
C SER A 487 7.74 21.22 -28.58
N GLU A 488 6.63 21.96 -28.47
CA GLU A 488 6.63 23.39 -28.14
C GLU A 488 7.28 23.64 -26.78
N ARG A 489 6.89 22.86 -25.76
CA ARG A 489 7.45 22.96 -24.41
C ARG A 489 8.95 22.71 -24.39
N ILE A 490 9.43 21.66 -25.04
CA ILE A 490 10.85 21.34 -25.12
C ILE A 490 11.61 22.44 -25.86
N THR A 491 11.10 22.89 -27.01
CA THR A 491 11.72 23.96 -27.80
C THR A 491 11.83 25.26 -26.99
N MET A 492 10.81 25.58 -26.17
CA MET A 492 10.84 26.73 -25.26
C MET A 492 11.94 26.60 -24.20
N ILE A 493 12.04 25.45 -23.53
CA ILE A 493 13.07 25.20 -22.50
C ILE A 493 14.48 25.29 -23.13
N PHE A 494 14.68 24.69 -24.30
CA PHE A 494 15.99 24.66 -24.97
C PHE A 494 16.44 26.04 -25.43
N LYS A 495 15.51 26.90 -25.90
CA LYS A 495 15.82 28.31 -26.22
C LYS A 495 16.35 29.08 -25.01
N ASN A 496 15.83 28.79 -23.82
CA ASN A 496 16.26 29.45 -22.58
C ASN A 496 17.60 28.92 -22.07
N CYS A 497 17.97 27.68 -22.40
CA CYS A 497 19.22 27.04 -21.95
C CYS A 497 20.44 27.29 -22.87
N ALA A 498 20.41 28.30 -23.75
CA ALA A 498 21.45 28.52 -24.77
C ALA A 498 22.79 29.09 -24.23
N HIS A 499 22.95 29.25 -22.92
CA HIS A 499 24.16 29.77 -22.27
C HIS A 499 25.11 28.63 -21.83
N ALA A 500 26.41 28.95 -21.74
CA ALA A 500 27.49 27.96 -21.55
C ALA A 500 27.51 27.22 -20.20
N SER A 501 26.75 27.67 -19.21
CA SER A 501 26.62 26.98 -17.91
C SER A 501 25.15 26.92 -17.52
N VAL A 502 24.59 25.70 -17.49
CA VAL A 502 23.20 25.45 -17.13
C VAL A 502 23.07 25.37 -15.60
N SER A 503 22.19 26.17 -15.03
CA SER A 503 21.90 26.15 -13.58
C SER A 503 21.26 24.82 -13.16
N ALA A 504 21.38 24.46 -11.87
CA ALA A 504 20.74 23.24 -11.33
C ALA A 504 19.21 23.22 -11.56
N GLN A 505 18.60 24.40 -11.66
CA GLN A 505 17.17 24.58 -11.92
C GLN A 505 16.80 24.31 -13.38
N GLU A 506 17.55 24.85 -14.33
CA GLU A 506 17.36 24.55 -15.76
C GLU A 506 17.58 23.07 -16.06
N LEU A 507 18.51 22.43 -15.34
CA LEU A 507 18.72 20.99 -15.40
C LEU A 507 17.48 20.21 -14.95
N ALA A 508 16.83 20.61 -13.86
CA ALA A 508 15.58 20.00 -13.42
C ALA A 508 14.42 20.20 -14.42
N MET A 509 14.38 21.35 -15.12
CA MET A 509 13.41 21.62 -16.20
C MET A 509 13.60 20.72 -17.42
N LEU A 510 14.85 20.41 -17.77
CA LEU A 510 15.16 19.45 -18.82
C LEU A 510 14.78 18.01 -18.42
N GLU A 511 15.09 17.58 -17.19
CA GLU A 511 14.76 16.22 -16.71
C GLU A 511 13.24 15.99 -16.58
N SER A 512 12.55 16.89 -15.87
CA SER A 512 11.39 17.58 -16.40
C SER A 512 10.67 17.03 -17.64
N ALA A 513 10.90 17.77 -18.72
CA ALA A 513 10.27 17.58 -20.02
C ALA A 513 10.68 16.27 -20.70
N GLN A 514 11.86 15.70 -20.39
CA GLN A 514 12.26 14.39 -20.93
C GLN A 514 11.26 13.28 -20.57
N MET A 515 10.79 13.23 -19.31
CA MET A 515 9.79 12.21 -18.90
C MET A 515 8.44 12.40 -19.60
N GLY A 516 8.05 13.66 -19.85
CA GLY A 516 6.87 13.99 -20.65
C GLY A 516 7.00 13.46 -22.08
N LEU A 517 8.15 13.70 -22.73
CA LEU A 517 8.43 13.18 -24.07
C LEU A 517 8.42 11.65 -24.14
N GLU A 518 9.08 10.99 -23.19
CA GLU A 518 9.10 9.52 -23.10
C GLU A 518 7.70 8.94 -23.01
N THR A 519 6.84 9.55 -22.20
CA THR A 519 5.45 9.15 -22.03
C THR A 519 4.64 9.34 -23.31
N VAL A 520 4.77 10.50 -23.97
CA VAL A 520 4.07 10.79 -25.22
C VAL A 520 4.54 9.87 -26.35
N ALA A 521 5.85 9.71 -26.53
CA ALA A 521 6.42 8.85 -27.57
C ALA A 521 6.04 7.38 -27.35
N SER A 522 6.11 6.89 -26.10
CA SER A 522 5.63 5.54 -25.79
C SER A 522 4.14 5.40 -26.07
N ALA A 523 3.28 6.32 -25.63
CA ALA A 523 1.85 6.27 -25.88
C ALA A 523 1.47 6.20 -27.36
N ILE A 524 2.18 6.94 -28.22
CA ILE A 524 1.91 7.00 -29.66
C ILE A 524 2.38 5.72 -30.39
N PHE A 525 3.50 5.11 -29.98
CA PHE A 525 4.18 4.06 -30.75
C PHE A 525 4.22 2.65 -30.10
N ASP A 526 3.69 2.45 -28.88
CA ASP A 526 3.79 1.18 -28.12
C ASP A 526 2.75 0.09 -28.49
N GLY A 527 2.24 0.08 -29.73
CA GLY A 527 1.81 -1.19 -30.36
C GLY A 527 0.32 -1.52 -30.57
N SER A 528 -0.54 -0.59 -30.99
CA SER A 528 -1.77 -0.96 -31.72
C SER A 528 -1.51 -0.92 -33.24
N VAL A 529 -1.71 -2.05 -33.92
CA VAL A 529 -1.49 -2.23 -35.37
C VAL A 529 -2.41 -1.32 -36.21
N GLU A 530 -3.48 -0.78 -35.62
CA GLU A 530 -4.49 0.02 -36.31
C GLU A 530 -4.13 1.50 -36.52
N PHE A 531 -3.01 2.00 -35.98
CA PHE A 531 -2.66 3.44 -36.04
C PHE A 531 -1.77 3.86 -37.22
N VAL A 532 -1.54 3.00 -38.21
CA VAL A 532 -0.62 3.30 -39.33
C VAL A 532 -1.06 4.52 -40.16
N ASN A 533 -2.34 4.90 -40.15
CA ASN A 533 -2.85 6.02 -40.94
C ASN A 533 -2.97 7.38 -40.20
N ILE A 534 -2.81 7.44 -38.86
CA ILE A 534 -2.99 8.69 -38.07
C ILE A 534 -1.64 9.44 -37.87
N VAL A 535 -0.51 8.88 -38.32
CA VAL A 535 0.84 9.22 -37.80
C VAL A 535 1.70 10.10 -38.74
N ALA A 536 1.17 10.58 -39.87
CA ALA A 536 1.98 11.38 -40.79
C ALA A 536 2.42 12.75 -40.23
N GLU A 537 1.53 13.45 -39.52
CA GLU A 537 1.80 14.79 -38.98
C GLU A 537 2.52 14.75 -37.63
N SER A 538 2.15 13.82 -36.74
CA SER A 538 2.87 13.60 -35.47
C SER A 538 4.31 13.13 -35.71
N LYS A 539 4.57 12.41 -36.81
CA LYS A 539 5.92 12.08 -37.29
C LYS A 539 6.74 13.35 -37.57
N LEU A 540 6.17 14.35 -38.24
CA LEU A 540 6.91 15.56 -38.62
C LEU A 540 7.41 16.32 -37.39
N GLN A 541 6.56 16.44 -36.36
CA GLN A 541 6.89 17.14 -35.12
C GLN A 541 7.99 16.44 -34.31
N LEU A 542 7.90 15.11 -34.15
CA LEU A 542 8.94 14.36 -33.43
C LEU A 542 10.23 14.24 -34.23
N HIS A 543 10.15 14.23 -35.57
CA HIS A 543 11.33 14.23 -36.44
C HIS A 543 12.10 15.56 -36.35
N SER A 544 11.40 16.70 -36.33
CA SER A 544 12.05 18.01 -36.20
C SER A 544 12.76 18.15 -34.85
N LEU A 545 12.16 17.66 -33.75
CA LEU A 545 12.83 17.56 -32.45
C LEU A 545 14.09 16.69 -32.51
N LEU A 546 14.02 15.52 -33.14
CA LEU A 546 15.18 14.64 -33.27
C LEU A 546 16.34 15.32 -34.00
N GLN A 547 16.06 16.01 -35.10
CA GLN A 547 17.09 16.78 -35.82
C GLN A 547 17.69 17.88 -34.94
N HIS A 548 16.86 18.55 -34.13
CA HIS A 548 17.35 19.51 -33.15
C HIS A 548 18.28 18.85 -32.13
N PHE A 549 17.91 17.71 -31.55
CA PHE A 549 18.75 16.98 -30.59
C PHE A 549 20.08 16.53 -31.18
N LEU A 550 20.08 16.03 -32.42
CA LEU A 550 21.31 15.61 -33.12
C LEU A 550 22.26 16.78 -33.41
N SER A 551 21.74 18.02 -33.50
CA SER A 551 22.55 19.23 -33.74
C SER A 551 23.26 19.78 -32.49
N LEU A 552 22.85 19.37 -31.29
CA LEU A 552 23.34 19.95 -30.02
C LEU A 552 24.69 19.36 -29.60
N ARG A 553 25.65 20.21 -29.23
CA ARG A 553 27.02 19.83 -28.83
C ARG A 553 27.28 19.98 -27.33
N TRP A 554 26.47 19.35 -26.49
CA TRP A 554 26.69 19.35 -25.05
C TRP A 554 27.75 18.33 -24.65
N THR A 555 28.87 18.80 -24.09
CA THR A 555 30.03 17.97 -23.69
C THR A 555 30.17 17.84 -22.16
N GLU A 556 29.39 18.58 -21.38
CA GLU A 556 29.36 18.42 -19.92
C GLU A 556 28.67 17.11 -19.52
N PRO A 557 29.18 16.37 -18.51
CA PRO A 557 28.63 15.07 -18.12
C PRO A 557 27.12 15.06 -17.86
N ALA A 558 26.59 16.08 -17.18
CA ALA A 558 25.18 16.12 -16.82
C ALA A 558 24.27 16.41 -18.02
N LEU A 559 24.68 17.33 -18.91
CA LEU A 559 23.96 17.66 -20.13
C LEU A 559 24.04 16.53 -21.18
N ALA A 560 25.18 15.85 -21.27
CA ALA A 560 25.34 14.67 -22.12
C ALA A 560 24.37 13.54 -21.71
N VAL A 561 24.19 13.30 -20.39
CA VAL A 561 23.20 12.33 -19.88
C VAL A 561 21.79 12.74 -20.26
N ILE A 562 21.43 14.01 -20.11
CA ILE A 562 20.11 14.53 -20.47
C ILE A 562 19.85 14.33 -21.97
N LEU A 563 20.78 14.73 -22.83
CA LEU A 563 20.66 14.54 -24.27
C LEU A 563 20.46 13.05 -24.63
N CYS A 564 21.21 12.15 -23.98
CA CYS A 564 21.02 10.70 -24.17
C CYS A 564 19.62 10.23 -23.74
N ARG A 565 19.08 10.73 -22.62
CA ARG A 565 17.71 10.40 -22.18
C ARG A 565 16.64 10.92 -23.15
N TYR A 566 16.88 12.05 -23.83
CA TYR A 566 16.01 12.56 -24.91
C TYR A 566 16.10 11.71 -26.19
N LEU A 567 17.25 11.10 -26.48
CA LEU A 567 17.37 10.14 -27.57
C LEU A 567 16.70 8.81 -27.21
N ASP A 568 16.83 8.36 -25.96
CA ASP A 568 16.20 7.15 -25.43
C ASP A 568 14.66 7.22 -25.51
N SER A 569 14.08 8.38 -25.19
CA SER A 569 12.62 8.58 -25.19
C SER A 569 12.00 8.41 -26.57
N LEU A 570 12.77 8.62 -27.65
CA LEU A 570 12.37 8.39 -29.03
C LEU A 570 12.63 6.94 -29.49
N GLY A 571 13.04 6.03 -28.61
CA GLY A 571 13.23 4.61 -28.88
C GLY A 571 12.08 3.95 -29.67
N PRO A 572 10.81 4.08 -29.24
CA PRO A 572 9.65 3.53 -29.95
C PRO A 572 9.45 4.10 -31.36
N TYR A 573 9.83 5.36 -31.62
CA TYR A 573 9.76 6.00 -32.93
C TYR A 573 10.69 5.29 -33.94
N PHE A 574 11.88 4.87 -33.51
CA PHE A 574 12.87 4.19 -34.35
C PHE A 574 12.41 2.80 -34.84
N LYS A 575 11.44 2.18 -34.17
CA LYS A 575 10.84 0.91 -34.62
C LYS A 575 10.15 1.05 -35.98
N TYR A 576 9.53 2.21 -36.24
CA TYR A 576 8.80 2.51 -37.47
C TYR A 576 9.63 3.29 -38.48
N TYR A 577 10.60 4.07 -38.02
CA TYR A 577 11.45 4.92 -38.85
C TYR A 577 12.94 4.60 -38.63
N SER A 578 13.44 3.59 -39.34
CA SER A 578 14.80 3.07 -39.19
C SER A 578 15.90 3.99 -39.74
N ASP A 579 15.57 4.88 -40.67
CA ASP A 579 16.54 5.66 -41.44
C ASP A 579 17.38 6.62 -40.57
N THR A 580 16.86 7.02 -39.41
CA THR A 580 17.52 7.95 -38.49
C THR A 580 18.34 7.25 -37.40
N ILE A 581 18.31 5.92 -37.30
CA ILE A 581 18.99 5.18 -36.23
C ILE A 581 20.53 5.31 -36.36
N ALA A 582 21.05 5.30 -37.58
CA ALA A 582 22.47 5.42 -37.84
C ALA A 582 23.07 6.72 -37.27
N SER A 583 22.37 7.85 -37.44
CA SER A 583 22.83 9.14 -36.91
C SER A 583 22.78 9.19 -35.39
N VAL A 584 21.78 8.56 -34.76
CA VAL A 584 21.67 8.45 -33.30
C VAL A 584 22.81 7.60 -32.72
N VAL A 585 23.10 6.45 -33.32
CA VAL A 585 24.22 5.57 -32.92
C VAL A 585 25.55 6.31 -32.99
N ASN A 586 25.81 7.02 -34.09
CA ASN A 586 27.02 7.81 -34.25
C ASN A 586 27.12 8.92 -33.19
N ARG A 587 25.99 9.59 -32.89
CA ARG A 587 25.92 10.62 -31.85
C ARG A 587 26.24 10.07 -30.45
N LEU A 588 25.75 8.88 -30.11
CA LEU A 588 26.06 8.25 -28.83
C LEU A 588 27.55 7.92 -28.67
N PHE A 589 28.21 7.43 -29.72
CA PHE A 589 29.66 7.22 -29.69
C PHE A 589 30.45 8.52 -29.62
N GLU A 590 29.99 9.58 -30.29
CA GLU A 590 30.59 10.92 -30.17
C GLU A 590 30.49 11.47 -28.74
N LEU A 591 29.34 11.31 -28.08
CA LEU A 591 29.16 11.67 -26.67
C LEU A 591 30.02 10.82 -25.74
N LEU A 592 30.14 9.52 -25.98
CA LEU A 592 30.99 8.63 -25.19
C LEU A 592 32.47 9.01 -25.30
N THR A 593 32.92 9.39 -26.49
CA THR A 593 34.33 9.69 -26.76
C THR A 593 34.74 11.12 -26.37
N SER A 594 33.79 12.04 -26.23
CA SER A 594 34.04 13.42 -25.77
C SER A 594 34.26 13.52 -24.26
N LEU A 595 33.78 12.55 -23.48
CA LEU A 595 33.96 12.51 -22.01
C LEU A 595 35.29 11.85 -21.61
N PRO A 596 36.04 12.41 -20.64
CA PRO A 596 37.34 11.88 -20.24
C PRO A 596 37.25 10.51 -19.55
N ILE A 597 38.31 9.72 -19.67
CA ILE A 597 38.44 8.40 -19.02
C ILE A 597 39.08 8.60 -17.65
N ALA A 598 38.30 8.51 -16.59
CA ALA A 598 38.77 8.68 -15.21
C ALA A 598 38.66 7.36 -14.44
N ILE A 599 39.79 6.83 -13.96
CA ILE A 599 39.86 5.52 -13.26
C ILE A 599 39.90 5.68 -11.73
N LYS A 600 40.50 6.76 -11.19
CA LYS A 600 40.76 6.90 -9.74
C LYS A 600 40.46 8.26 -9.10
N ASP A 601 40.09 9.29 -9.87
CA ASP A 601 39.82 10.63 -9.31
C ASP A 601 38.35 10.76 -8.86
N PRO A 602 38.06 10.94 -7.55
CA PRO A 602 36.69 11.08 -7.04
C PRO A 602 35.93 12.27 -7.62
N SER A 603 36.65 13.33 -8.06
CA SER A 603 36.05 14.52 -8.67
C SER A 603 35.40 14.23 -10.03
N LEU A 604 35.80 13.13 -10.69
CA LEU A 604 35.32 12.70 -12.01
C LEU A 604 34.26 11.57 -11.95
N ASN A 605 33.70 11.29 -10.77
CA ASN A 605 32.63 10.30 -10.61
C ASN A 605 31.39 10.60 -11.47
N ASN A 606 31.05 11.89 -11.65
CA ASN A 606 29.95 12.32 -12.51
C ASN A 606 30.20 11.96 -13.99
N THR A 607 31.45 12.05 -14.44
CA THR A 607 31.86 11.65 -15.79
C THR A 607 31.75 10.14 -15.97
N ARG A 608 32.21 9.35 -14.99
CA ARG A 608 32.07 7.89 -15.03
C ARG A 608 30.60 7.47 -15.09
N HIS A 609 29.76 8.09 -14.26
CA HIS A 609 28.31 7.87 -14.31
C HIS A 609 27.72 8.24 -15.68
N ALA A 610 28.10 9.38 -16.25
CA ALA A 610 27.63 9.81 -17.57
C ALA A 610 28.00 8.83 -18.68
N ARG A 611 29.24 8.35 -18.72
CA ARG A 611 29.70 7.32 -19.68
C ARG A 611 28.90 6.02 -19.57
N LEU A 612 28.65 5.54 -18.35
CA LEU A 612 27.81 4.35 -18.12
C LEU A 612 26.35 4.54 -18.56
N GLN A 613 25.78 5.73 -18.36
CA GLN A 613 24.43 6.06 -18.85
C GLN A 613 24.38 6.06 -20.39
N ILE A 614 25.38 6.62 -21.06
CA ILE A 614 25.49 6.59 -22.53
C ILE A 614 25.54 5.14 -23.04
N CYS A 615 26.36 4.28 -22.44
CA CYS A 615 26.36 2.85 -22.80
C CYS A 615 24.99 2.19 -22.54
N THR A 616 24.29 2.58 -21.47
CA THR A 616 22.96 2.05 -21.13
C THR A 616 21.90 2.46 -22.15
N SER A 617 22.04 3.63 -22.80
CA SER A 617 21.17 4.08 -23.90
C SER A 617 21.15 3.09 -25.07
N PHE A 618 22.29 2.44 -25.41
CA PHE A 618 22.30 1.38 -26.42
C PHE A 618 21.36 0.22 -26.07
N ILE A 619 21.29 -0.18 -24.79
CA ILE A 619 20.36 -1.23 -24.34
C ILE A 619 18.91 -0.76 -24.49
N ARG A 620 18.61 0.49 -24.09
CA ARG A 620 17.24 1.04 -24.15
C ARG A 620 16.75 1.16 -25.59
N ILE A 621 17.56 1.72 -26.47
CA ILE A 621 17.27 1.84 -27.90
C ILE A 621 17.14 0.46 -28.54
N ALA A 622 18.04 -0.49 -28.25
CA ALA A 622 17.94 -1.85 -28.77
C ALA A 622 16.62 -2.55 -28.38
N LYS A 623 16.14 -2.37 -27.14
CA LYS A 623 14.85 -2.91 -26.70
C LYS A 623 13.66 -2.27 -27.41
N ALA A 624 13.70 -0.96 -27.62
CA ALA A 624 12.57 -0.21 -28.18
C ALA A 624 12.50 -0.29 -29.71
N ALA A 625 13.64 -0.14 -30.40
CA ALA A 625 13.73 -0.18 -31.87
C ALA A 625 13.65 -1.60 -32.45
N GLY A 626 13.96 -2.64 -31.65
CA GLY A 626 13.86 -4.03 -32.06
C GLY A 626 14.73 -4.37 -33.28
N ARG A 627 14.11 -4.87 -34.36
CA ARG A 627 14.83 -5.32 -35.58
C ARG A 627 15.50 -4.19 -36.36
N SER A 628 15.09 -2.94 -36.17
CA SER A 628 15.61 -1.79 -36.91
C SER A 628 17.10 -1.52 -36.64
N LEU A 629 17.65 -2.00 -35.52
CA LEU A 629 19.07 -1.82 -35.16
C LEU A 629 19.99 -2.89 -35.76
N LEU A 630 19.45 -4.01 -36.25
CA LEU A 630 20.24 -5.14 -36.77
C LEU A 630 21.20 -4.79 -37.92
N PRO A 631 20.83 -3.94 -38.91
CA PRO A 631 21.74 -3.55 -39.99
C PRO A 631 23.00 -2.82 -39.51
N HIS A 632 22.94 -2.18 -38.33
CA HIS A 632 24.04 -1.40 -37.76
C HIS A 632 24.92 -2.18 -36.79
N MET A 633 24.53 -3.41 -36.42
CA MET A 633 25.19 -4.21 -35.40
C MET A 633 26.70 -4.43 -35.68
N LYS A 634 27.07 -4.68 -36.93
CA LYS A 634 28.47 -4.84 -37.34
C LYS A 634 29.29 -3.57 -37.12
N GLY A 635 28.78 -2.41 -37.56
CA GLY A 635 29.48 -1.12 -37.39
C GLY A 635 29.66 -0.74 -35.92
N ILE A 636 28.68 -1.07 -35.07
CA ILE A 636 28.80 -0.90 -33.61
C ILE A 636 29.89 -1.81 -33.04
N ALA A 637 29.99 -3.07 -33.51
CA ALA A 637 30.99 -4.03 -33.03
C ALA A 637 32.41 -3.62 -33.43
N ASP A 638 32.59 -3.16 -34.68
CA ASP A 638 33.87 -2.66 -35.19
C ASP A 638 34.33 -1.43 -34.37
N THR A 639 33.42 -0.52 -34.06
CA THR A 639 33.70 0.67 -33.24
C THR A 639 34.06 0.28 -31.79
N MET A 640 33.36 -0.69 -31.21
CA MET A 640 33.63 -1.21 -29.87
C MET A 640 35.02 -1.87 -29.78
N ALA A 641 35.38 -2.69 -30.77
CA ALA A 641 36.70 -3.33 -30.85
C ALA A 641 37.83 -2.30 -31.02
N TYR A 642 37.62 -1.28 -31.85
CA TYR A 642 38.55 -0.16 -32.01
C TYR A 642 38.77 0.60 -30.69
N LEU A 643 37.69 0.99 -30.00
CA LEU A 643 37.79 1.70 -28.72
C LEU A 643 38.43 0.86 -27.62
N GLN A 644 38.23 -0.45 -27.63
CA GLN A 644 38.88 -1.38 -26.71
C GLN A 644 40.38 -1.50 -26.99
N GLY A 645 40.79 -1.60 -28.26
CA GLY A 645 42.20 -1.67 -28.66
C GLY A 645 42.99 -0.41 -28.26
N GLU A 646 42.34 0.76 -28.32
CA GLU A 646 42.90 2.05 -27.91
C GLU A 646 42.86 2.28 -26.38
N GLY A 647 42.35 1.34 -25.59
CA GLY A 647 42.19 1.50 -24.13
C GLY A 647 41.18 2.60 -23.73
N ARG A 648 40.29 3.00 -24.65
CA ARG A 648 39.31 4.08 -24.45
C ARG A 648 37.95 3.62 -23.92
N LEU A 649 37.78 2.31 -23.77
CA LEU A 649 36.57 1.66 -23.27
C LEU A 649 36.87 0.87 -21.99
N LEU A 650 36.20 1.21 -20.89
CA LEU A 650 36.36 0.52 -19.62
C LEU A 650 35.66 -0.85 -19.64
N ARG A 651 36.12 -1.82 -18.83
CA ARG A 651 35.46 -3.15 -18.75
C ARG A 651 33.98 -3.09 -18.40
N GLY A 652 33.58 -2.20 -17.48
CA GLY A 652 32.16 -2.00 -17.14
C GLY A 652 31.33 -1.48 -18.34
N GLU A 653 31.90 -0.61 -19.17
CA GLU A 653 31.25 -0.06 -20.37
C GLU A 653 31.15 -1.12 -21.46
N HIS A 654 32.23 -1.90 -21.66
CA HIS A 654 32.24 -3.06 -22.55
C HIS A 654 31.15 -4.08 -22.17
N ASN A 655 30.95 -4.36 -20.89
CA ASN A 655 29.89 -5.27 -20.44
C ASN A 655 28.47 -4.74 -20.75
N ILE A 656 28.23 -3.43 -20.61
CA ILE A 656 26.95 -2.81 -20.93
C ILE A 656 26.69 -2.85 -22.44
N LEU A 657 27.70 -2.53 -23.26
CA LEU A 657 27.60 -2.66 -24.72
C LEU A 657 27.37 -4.13 -25.12
N GLY A 658 28.09 -5.07 -24.51
CA GLY A 658 27.86 -6.50 -24.69
C GLY A 658 26.42 -6.92 -24.32
N GLU A 659 25.84 -6.37 -23.24
CA GLU A 659 24.42 -6.57 -22.92
C GLU A 659 23.49 -6.02 -24.01
N ALA A 660 23.83 -4.87 -24.63
CA ALA A 660 23.08 -4.34 -25.76
C ALA A 660 23.12 -5.28 -26.97
N PHE A 661 24.27 -5.90 -27.27
CA PHE A 661 24.39 -6.92 -28.32
C PHE A 661 23.53 -8.15 -28.05
N LEU A 662 23.44 -8.60 -26.80
CA LEU A 662 22.56 -9.71 -26.42
C LEU A 662 21.08 -9.37 -26.69
N VAL A 663 20.66 -8.13 -26.43
CA VAL A 663 19.31 -7.66 -26.74
C VAL A 663 19.07 -7.59 -28.26
N MET A 664 20.04 -7.05 -29.01
CA MET A 664 19.97 -6.99 -30.48
C MET A 664 19.85 -8.39 -31.08
N ALA A 665 20.71 -9.32 -30.68
CA ALA A 665 20.76 -10.68 -31.19
C ALA A 665 19.50 -11.49 -30.84
N ALA A 666 18.91 -11.27 -29.66
CA ALA A 666 17.62 -11.87 -29.30
C ALA A 666 16.49 -11.49 -30.27
N SER A 667 16.63 -10.39 -31.02
CA SER A 667 15.64 -9.92 -32.01
C SER A 667 15.86 -10.49 -33.42
N SER A 668 17.00 -11.15 -33.68
CA SER A 668 17.47 -11.55 -35.01
C SER A 668 17.44 -13.05 -35.33
N GLY A 669 17.02 -13.88 -34.36
CA GLY A 669 16.85 -15.33 -34.51
C GLY A 669 17.92 -16.15 -33.77
N ILE A 670 17.64 -17.45 -33.56
CA ILE A 670 18.43 -18.33 -32.67
C ILE A 670 19.89 -18.49 -33.12
N GLN A 671 20.14 -18.60 -34.43
CA GLN A 671 21.49 -18.82 -34.96
C GLN A 671 22.42 -17.61 -34.73
N GLN A 672 21.99 -16.41 -35.11
CA GLN A 672 22.77 -15.18 -34.86
C GLN A 672 22.94 -14.92 -33.35
N HIS A 673 21.94 -15.29 -32.54
CA HIS A 673 22.04 -15.20 -31.09
C HIS A 673 23.11 -16.15 -30.53
N GLN A 674 23.21 -17.38 -31.03
CA GLN A 674 24.28 -18.31 -30.64
C GLN A 674 25.67 -17.81 -31.08
N GLU A 675 25.80 -17.27 -32.28
CA GLU A 675 27.08 -16.72 -32.79
C GLU A 675 27.56 -15.52 -31.95
N VAL A 676 26.67 -14.58 -31.62
CA VAL A 676 26.99 -13.42 -30.77
C VAL A 676 27.34 -13.86 -29.34
N LEU A 677 26.62 -14.84 -28.79
CA LEU A 677 26.93 -15.42 -27.48
C LEU A 677 28.30 -16.10 -27.46
N ALA A 678 28.62 -16.89 -28.48
CA ALA A 678 29.93 -17.53 -28.60
C ALA A 678 31.05 -16.49 -28.66
N TRP A 679 30.90 -15.46 -29.50
CA TRP A 679 31.87 -14.37 -29.63
C TRP A 679 32.11 -13.62 -28.30
N LEU A 680 31.05 -13.31 -27.55
CA LEU A 680 31.15 -12.58 -26.27
C LEU A 680 31.68 -13.46 -25.12
N LEU A 681 31.32 -14.76 -25.08
CA LEU A 681 31.62 -15.63 -23.94
C LEU A 681 32.92 -16.44 -24.11
N GLU A 682 33.41 -16.69 -25.32
CA GLU A 682 34.61 -17.51 -25.53
C GLU A 682 35.87 -16.96 -24.82
N PRO A 683 36.19 -15.64 -24.89
CA PRO A 683 37.33 -15.10 -24.16
C PRO A 683 37.20 -15.27 -22.64
N LEU A 684 35.97 -15.13 -22.12
CA LEU A 684 35.67 -15.28 -20.70
C LEU A 684 35.78 -16.74 -20.26
N SER A 685 35.34 -17.69 -21.09
CA SER A 685 35.43 -19.12 -20.83
C SER A 685 36.89 -19.57 -20.67
N LYS A 686 37.79 -19.10 -21.55
CA LYS A 686 39.23 -19.41 -21.48
C LYS A 686 39.89 -18.93 -20.18
N GLN A 687 39.46 -17.80 -19.62
CA GLN A 687 39.98 -17.28 -18.34
C GLN A 687 39.31 -17.96 -17.14
N TRP A 688 37.98 -18.14 -17.18
CA TRP A 688 37.19 -18.67 -16.07
C TRP A 688 37.52 -20.14 -15.75
N THR A 689 37.81 -20.93 -16.78
CA THR A 689 38.07 -22.38 -16.64
C THR A 689 39.49 -22.75 -16.22
N GLN A 690 40.41 -21.78 -16.11
CA GLN A 690 41.79 -22.03 -15.66
C GLN A 690 41.83 -22.58 -14.23
N SER A 691 42.54 -23.69 -14.02
CA SER A 691 42.65 -24.34 -12.72
C SER A 691 43.58 -23.59 -11.74
N GLU A 692 44.51 -22.79 -12.24
CA GLU A 692 45.52 -22.08 -11.43
C GLU A 692 44.89 -21.15 -10.40
N TRP A 693 43.99 -20.26 -10.83
CA TRP A 693 43.34 -19.31 -9.92
C TRP A 693 42.27 -20.00 -9.06
N GLN A 694 41.57 -21.00 -9.58
CA GLN A 694 40.57 -21.75 -8.81
C GLN A 694 41.24 -22.48 -7.64
N ASN A 695 42.38 -23.13 -7.87
CA ASN A 695 43.11 -23.81 -6.82
C ASN A 695 43.79 -22.82 -5.86
N ALA A 696 44.27 -21.67 -6.37
CA ALA A 696 44.91 -20.65 -5.55
C ALA A 696 43.94 -19.94 -4.59
N PHE A 697 42.70 -19.67 -5.03
CA PHE A 697 41.77 -18.79 -4.30
C PHE A 697 40.48 -19.48 -3.80
N LEU A 698 40.05 -20.61 -4.38
CA LEU A 698 38.78 -21.27 -4.05
C LEU A 698 38.93 -22.60 -3.30
N SER A 699 40.15 -23.09 -3.07
CA SER A 699 40.39 -24.37 -2.37
C SER A 699 40.09 -24.30 -0.88
N ASP A 700 40.29 -23.13 -0.26
CA ASP A 700 40.10 -22.91 1.16
C ASP A 700 39.58 -21.47 1.42
N PRO A 701 38.93 -21.22 2.58
CA PRO A 701 38.41 -19.90 2.92
C PRO A 701 39.49 -18.79 3.04
N ALA A 702 40.74 -19.14 3.36
CA ALA A 702 41.88 -18.21 3.37
C ALA A 702 42.40 -17.90 1.94
N GLY A 703 41.95 -18.65 0.93
CA GLY A 703 42.12 -18.32 -0.48
C GLY A 703 41.42 -17.02 -0.85
N LEU A 704 40.25 -16.73 -0.27
CA LEU A 704 39.56 -15.46 -0.51
C LEU A 704 40.30 -14.26 0.07
N THR A 705 40.96 -14.40 1.22
CA THR A 705 41.77 -13.30 1.76
C THR A 705 42.95 -12.96 0.85
N ARG A 706 43.55 -13.97 0.20
CA ARG A 706 44.58 -13.76 -0.84
C ARG A 706 44.01 -13.13 -2.11
N LEU A 707 42.78 -13.46 -2.51
CA LEU A 707 42.11 -12.83 -3.65
C LEU A 707 41.90 -11.33 -3.41
N PHE A 708 41.55 -10.92 -2.19
CA PHE A 708 41.40 -9.51 -1.85
C PHE A 708 42.72 -8.73 -1.90
N SER A 709 43.87 -9.39 -1.84
CA SER A 709 45.16 -8.73 -2.06
C SER A 709 45.43 -8.39 -3.54
N ASP A 710 44.63 -8.92 -4.49
CA ASP A 710 44.69 -8.56 -5.92
C ASP A 710 43.38 -7.88 -6.37
N PRO A 711 43.27 -6.54 -6.23
CA PRO A 711 42.05 -5.82 -6.54
C PRO A 711 41.69 -5.85 -8.04
N GLN A 712 42.67 -5.94 -8.93
CA GLN A 712 42.41 -5.97 -10.38
C GLN A 712 41.76 -7.30 -10.78
N PHE A 713 42.28 -8.42 -10.29
CA PHE A 713 41.73 -9.73 -10.54
C PHE A 713 40.38 -9.93 -9.83
N MET A 714 40.24 -9.45 -8.58
CA MET A 714 38.99 -9.44 -7.84
C MET A 714 37.85 -8.76 -8.63
N TRP A 715 38.07 -7.55 -9.16
CA TRP A 715 37.06 -6.85 -9.96
C TRP A 715 36.84 -7.50 -11.34
N SER A 716 37.85 -8.16 -11.92
CA SER A 716 37.69 -8.97 -13.13
C SER A 716 36.68 -10.11 -12.90
N ILE A 717 36.77 -10.84 -11.79
CA ILE A 717 35.81 -11.89 -11.40
C ILE A 717 34.39 -11.30 -11.27
N TYR A 718 34.25 -10.16 -10.60
CA TYR A 718 32.97 -9.47 -10.46
C TYR A 718 32.34 -9.12 -11.82
N HIS A 719 33.13 -8.55 -12.74
CA HIS A 719 32.66 -8.23 -14.07
C HIS A 719 32.26 -9.47 -14.89
N ASN A 720 32.94 -10.60 -14.69
CA ASN A 720 32.57 -11.85 -15.36
C ASN A 720 31.24 -12.41 -14.84
N VAL A 721 31.07 -12.50 -13.52
CA VAL A 721 29.83 -13.04 -12.90
C VAL A 721 28.62 -12.16 -13.22
N THR A 722 28.79 -10.83 -13.15
CA THR A 722 27.72 -9.90 -13.53
C THR A 722 27.37 -9.99 -15.02
N PHE A 723 28.34 -10.23 -15.91
CA PHE A 723 28.08 -10.45 -17.33
C PHE A 723 27.36 -11.79 -17.58
N PHE A 724 27.71 -12.87 -16.88
CA PHE A 724 26.97 -14.14 -16.92
C PHE A 724 25.50 -13.94 -16.55
N GLU A 725 25.23 -13.13 -15.51
CA GLU A 725 23.87 -12.78 -15.11
C GLU A 725 23.13 -12.08 -16.27
N LYS A 726 23.76 -11.09 -16.92
CA LYS A 726 23.16 -10.38 -18.05
C LYS A 726 22.92 -11.30 -19.25
N ALA A 727 23.88 -12.16 -19.58
CA ALA A 727 23.77 -13.14 -20.65
C ALA A 727 22.55 -14.04 -20.45
N LEU A 728 22.34 -14.58 -19.26
CA LEU A 728 21.17 -15.39 -18.93
C LEU A 728 19.86 -14.57 -18.96
N LYS A 729 19.83 -13.37 -18.34
CA LYS A 729 18.63 -12.51 -18.33
C LYS A 729 18.16 -12.11 -19.72
N ARG A 730 19.08 -11.89 -20.66
CA ARG A 730 18.76 -11.44 -22.03
C ARG A 730 18.57 -12.58 -23.02
N SER A 731 19.08 -13.77 -22.70
CA SER A 731 19.00 -14.93 -23.60
C SER A 731 17.80 -15.84 -23.33
N GLY A 732 17.03 -15.60 -22.27
CA GLY A 732 15.78 -16.33 -22.01
C GLY A 732 14.70 -16.01 -23.05
N VAL A 733 14.03 -17.03 -23.59
CA VAL A 733 12.91 -16.87 -24.53
C VAL A 733 11.77 -16.12 -23.82
N LYS A 734 11.33 -14.98 -24.38
CA LYS A 734 10.09 -14.33 -23.96
C LYS A 734 8.97 -15.37 -24.10
N LYS A 735 8.34 -15.78 -22.99
CA LYS A 735 7.12 -16.61 -23.02
C LYS A 735 6.19 -16.06 -24.11
N PRO A 736 5.90 -16.79 -25.20
CA PRO A 736 4.76 -16.41 -26.02
C PRO A 736 3.55 -16.48 -25.09
N ALA A 737 2.72 -15.43 -25.11
CA ALA A 737 1.48 -15.42 -24.35
C ALA A 737 0.71 -16.72 -24.65
N MET A 738 0.45 -17.52 -23.62
CA MET A 738 -0.51 -18.62 -23.69
C MET A 738 -1.88 -18.01 -23.97
N ASN A 739 -2.22 -17.86 -25.25
CA ASN A 739 -3.60 -17.90 -25.67
C ASN A 739 -4.03 -19.36 -25.51
N LEU A 740 -4.73 -19.67 -24.40
CA LEU A 740 -5.52 -20.88 -24.29
C LEU A 740 -6.68 -20.80 -25.30
N GLN A 741 -6.46 -21.28 -26.52
CA GLN A 741 -7.51 -21.85 -27.34
C GLN A 741 -7.00 -23.18 -27.89
N GLY A 742 -7.79 -24.22 -27.63
CA GLY A 742 -7.40 -25.61 -27.72
C GLY A 742 -6.84 -26.01 -29.09
N SER A 743 -5.68 -26.64 -29.05
CA SER A 743 -5.30 -27.67 -30.01
C SER A 743 -4.49 -28.71 -29.25
N SER A 744 -5.12 -29.86 -29.01
CA SER A 744 -4.45 -31.08 -28.57
C SER A 744 -3.65 -31.62 -29.74
N GLU A 745 -2.36 -31.28 -29.83
CA GLU A 745 -1.36 -32.15 -30.43
C GLU A 745 -0.07 -32.07 -29.60
N ALA A 746 0.21 -33.17 -28.89
CA ALA A 746 1.49 -33.40 -28.24
C ALA A 746 2.56 -33.51 -29.32
N THR A 747 3.19 -32.39 -29.67
CA THR A 747 4.44 -32.36 -30.41
C THR A 747 5.57 -32.05 -29.43
N ASP A 748 6.60 -32.90 -29.45
CA ASP A 748 7.79 -32.86 -28.61
C ASP A 748 8.37 -31.44 -28.47
N ALA A 749 8.17 -30.82 -27.31
CA ALA A 749 8.78 -29.54 -26.94
C ALA A 749 10.29 -29.66 -26.61
N SER A 750 10.93 -30.78 -26.94
CA SER A 750 12.29 -31.15 -26.51
C SER A 750 13.41 -30.80 -27.50
N THR A 751 13.13 -30.16 -28.64
CA THR A 751 14.12 -30.08 -29.75
C THR A 751 14.54 -28.69 -30.20
N HIS A 752 14.42 -27.66 -29.36
CA HIS A 752 15.08 -26.37 -29.61
C HIS A 752 16.07 -26.05 -28.47
N PRO A 753 17.38 -26.29 -28.65
CA PRO A 753 18.37 -26.02 -27.62
C PRO A 753 18.44 -24.51 -27.32
N TYR A 754 18.19 -24.13 -26.07
CA TYR A 754 18.41 -22.77 -25.61
C TYR A 754 19.85 -22.35 -25.92
N ALA A 755 20.05 -21.13 -26.43
CA ALA A 755 21.37 -20.66 -26.86
C ALA A 755 22.43 -20.67 -25.74
N MET A 756 22.00 -20.56 -24.47
CA MET A 756 22.89 -20.63 -23.29
C MET A 756 23.25 -22.06 -22.83
N SER A 757 22.62 -23.10 -23.38
CA SER A 757 22.74 -24.48 -22.87
C SER A 757 24.18 -25.00 -22.86
N SER A 758 24.93 -24.74 -23.93
CA SER A 758 26.33 -25.16 -24.11
C SER A 758 27.30 -24.43 -23.16
N HIS A 759 26.88 -23.31 -22.58
CA HIS A 759 27.72 -22.49 -21.72
C HIS A 759 27.59 -22.80 -20.23
N LEU A 760 26.53 -23.50 -19.81
CA LEU A 760 26.26 -23.78 -18.39
C LEU A 760 27.32 -24.69 -17.74
N SER A 761 27.81 -25.68 -18.50
CA SER A 761 28.71 -26.73 -17.98
C SER A 761 30.07 -26.21 -17.50
N TRP A 762 30.60 -25.16 -18.13
CA TRP A 762 31.86 -24.54 -17.71
C TRP A 762 31.66 -23.32 -16.80
N MET A 763 30.51 -22.65 -16.90
CA MET A 763 30.22 -21.41 -16.18
C MET A 763 29.90 -21.65 -14.70
N LEU A 764 29.05 -22.64 -14.42
CA LEU A 764 28.48 -22.86 -13.09
C LEU A 764 29.42 -23.49 -12.05
N PRO A 765 30.28 -24.49 -12.38
CA PRO A 765 31.08 -25.15 -11.35
C PRO A 765 32.03 -24.21 -10.59
N PRO A 766 32.81 -23.31 -11.22
CA PRO A 766 33.66 -22.37 -10.48
C PRO A 766 32.84 -21.35 -9.68
N LEU A 767 31.67 -20.94 -10.20
CA LEU A 767 30.76 -20.03 -9.49
C LEU A 767 30.21 -20.66 -8.21
N LEU A 768 29.80 -21.92 -8.25
CA LEU A 768 29.30 -22.66 -7.08
C LEU A 768 30.39 -22.81 -6.01
N ARG A 769 31.64 -23.06 -6.41
CA ARG A 769 32.79 -23.06 -5.48
C ARG A 769 33.00 -21.69 -4.84
N LEU A 770 32.96 -20.62 -5.64
CA LEU A 770 33.07 -19.25 -5.15
C LEU A 770 31.98 -18.88 -4.14
N LEU A 771 30.71 -19.22 -4.44
CA LEU A 771 29.58 -19.00 -3.53
C LEU A 771 29.76 -19.76 -2.22
N ARG A 772 30.19 -21.04 -2.29
CA ARG A 772 30.48 -21.85 -1.10
C ARG A 772 31.54 -21.20 -0.21
N CYS A 773 32.64 -20.71 -0.80
CA CYS A 773 33.68 -19.99 -0.05
C CYS A 773 33.13 -18.71 0.59
N ILE A 774 32.30 -17.95 -0.12
CA ILE A 774 31.65 -16.74 0.43
C ILE A 774 30.73 -17.09 1.59
N HIS A 775 29.94 -18.15 1.51
CA HIS A 775 29.07 -18.59 2.61
C HIS A 775 29.87 -18.94 3.86
N SER A 776 31.02 -19.60 3.68
CA SER A 776 31.88 -20.03 4.79
C SER A 776 32.46 -18.87 5.63
N LEU A 777 32.55 -17.66 5.07
CA LEU A 777 33.05 -16.46 5.78
C LEU A 777 32.17 -16.06 6.99
N TRP A 778 30.92 -16.50 7.02
CA TRP A 778 30.01 -16.27 8.15
C TRP A 778 30.05 -17.38 9.20
N SER A 779 30.72 -18.51 8.94
CA SER A 779 30.89 -19.54 9.96
C SER A 779 31.73 -19.01 11.12
N PRO A 780 31.39 -19.34 12.39
CA PRO A 780 32.14 -18.89 13.56
C PRO A 780 33.66 -19.13 13.48
N PRO A 781 34.17 -20.34 13.15
CA PRO A 781 35.61 -20.62 13.17
C PRO A 781 36.38 -19.81 12.12
N ILE A 782 35.76 -19.51 10.98
CA ILE A 782 36.39 -18.73 9.91
C ILE A 782 36.28 -17.23 10.23
N SER A 783 35.13 -16.78 10.71
CA SER A 783 34.87 -15.37 11.03
C SER A 783 35.85 -14.79 12.06
N GLU A 784 36.26 -15.59 13.03
CA GLU A 784 37.24 -15.18 14.04
C GLU A 784 38.64 -15.03 13.44
N ALA A 785 39.02 -15.87 12.49
CA ALA A 785 40.34 -15.87 11.84
C ALA A 785 40.52 -14.78 10.75
N LEU A 786 39.46 -14.06 10.36
CA LEU A 786 39.53 -13.05 9.30
C LEU A 786 40.23 -11.74 9.73
N PRO A 787 40.90 -11.03 8.82
CA PRO A 787 41.32 -9.63 8.99
C PRO A 787 40.18 -8.70 9.43
N ALA A 788 40.53 -7.61 10.12
CA ALA A 788 39.56 -6.65 10.68
C ALA A 788 38.70 -5.98 9.59
N GLU A 789 39.31 -5.66 8.46
CA GLU A 789 38.67 -4.99 7.32
C GLU A 789 37.57 -5.88 6.71
N ILE A 790 37.86 -7.18 6.55
CA ILE A 790 36.89 -8.15 6.02
C ILE A 790 35.77 -8.40 7.03
N ARG A 791 36.09 -8.43 8.34
CA ARG A 791 35.09 -8.56 9.41
C ARG A 791 34.12 -7.37 9.40
N ALA A 792 34.63 -6.15 9.25
CA ALA A 792 33.81 -4.94 9.13
C ALA A 792 32.97 -4.91 7.85
N ALA A 793 33.52 -5.40 6.73
CA ALA A 793 32.81 -5.51 5.46
C ALA A 793 31.57 -6.43 5.51
N LYS A 794 31.51 -7.37 6.46
CA LYS A 794 30.32 -8.22 6.68
C LYS A 794 29.12 -7.46 7.22
N ALA A 795 29.33 -6.36 7.96
CA ALA A 795 28.25 -5.57 8.53
C ALA A 795 27.38 -4.92 7.45
N MET A 796 26.12 -4.61 7.80
CA MET A 796 25.18 -3.97 6.90
C MET A 796 25.59 -2.53 6.52
N SER A 797 25.45 -2.17 5.24
CA SER A 797 25.73 -0.81 4.75
C SER A 797 24.69 0.21 5.24
N HIS A 798 25.06 1.49 5.32
CA HIS A 798 24.12 2.57 5.69
C HIS A 798 22.89 2.65 4.77
N ALA A 799 23.05 2.36 3.47
CA ALA A 799 21.94 2.35 2.53
C ALA A 799 20.93 1.22 2.81
N GLU A 800 21.42 0.04 3.22
CA GLU A 800 20.56 -1.07 3.63
C GLU A 800 19.83 -0.76 4.94
N LYS A 801 20.51 -0.14 5.91
CA LYS A 801 19.90 0.30 7.17
C LYS A 801 18.79 1.33 6.92
N ALA A 802 19.05 2.34 6.09
CA ALA A 802 18.06 3.34 5.69
C ALA A 802 16.83 2.68 5.01
N SER A 803 17.07 1.72 4.11
CA SER A 803 16.02 0.97 3.43
C SER A 803 15.17 0.11 4.39
N LEU A 804 15.76 -0.42 5.45
CA LEU A 804 15.00 -1.14 6.49
C LEU A 804 14.12 -0.17 7.30
N LEU A 805 14.65 1.00 7.67
CA LEU A 805 13.89 1.99 8.43
C LEU A 805 12.85 2.77 7.59
N GLY A 806 12.92 2.69 6.25
CA GLY A 806 12.10 3.53 5.37
C GLY A 806 12.57 4.99 5.34
N GLU A 807 13.80 5.27 5.79
CA GLU A 807 14.39 6.60 5.81
C GLU A 807 15.15 6.90 4.50
N SER A 808 15.23 8.17 4.11
CA SER A 808 16.10 8.56 3.00
C SER A 808 17.57 8.43 3.39
N THR A 809 18.41 7.94 2.47
CA THR A 809 19.84 7.69 2.71
C THR A 809 20.64 8.95 3.12
N LYS A 810 20.06 10.15 2.92
CA LYS A 810 20.70 11.43 3.28
C LYS A 810 20.71 11.67 4.80
N LEU A 811 19.61 11.36 5.50
CA LEU A 811 19.42 11.65 6.93
C LEU A 811 20.40 10.88 7.84
N LEU A 812 20.71 9.63 7.52
CA LEU A 812 21.63 8.80 8.32
C LEU A 812 23.10 9.18 8.13
N LYS A 813 23.45 9.86 7.03
CA LYS A 813 24.82 10.27 6.73
C LYS A 813 25.25 11.45 7.61
N ASP A 814 24.33 12.38 7.87
CA ASP A 814 24.57 13.58 8.68
C ASP A 814 24.71 13.27 10.18
N LEU A 815 24.03 12.23 10.67
CA LEU A 815 24.10 11.78 12.07
C LEU A 815 25.45 11.13 12.42
N SER A 816 26.09 10.44 11.48
CA SER A 816 27.41 9.82 11.68
C SER A 816 28.58 10.81 11.63
N THR A 817 28.38 12.05 11.15
CA THR A 817 29.43 13.08 11.06
C THR A 817 29.53 13.99 12.29
N SER A 818 28.73 13.75 13.33
CA SER A 818 28.64 14.61 14.52
C SER A 818 29.39 14.09 15.77
N GLY A 819 30.13 12.97 15.68
CA GLY A 819 30.89 12.42 16.81
C GLY A 819 32.40 12.45 16.56
N ASP A 820 33.07 13.45 17.14
CA ASP A 820 34.52 13.61 17.40
C ASP A 820 35.57 13.23 16.32
N GLY A 821 36.39 14.24 15.96
CA GLY A 821 37.76 14.04 15.51
C GLY A 821 38.01 14.05 14.00
N ARG A 822 38.01 15.24 13.39
CA ARG A 822 38.81 15.50 12.19
C ARG A 822 40.30 15.39 12.56
N GLN A 823 40.97 14.27 12.30
CA GLN A 823 42.41 14.24 12.09
C GLN A 823 42.93 12.93 11.47
N ALA A 824 43.70 13.10 10.40
CA ALA A 824 44.66 12.18 9.79
C ALA A 824 44.13 10.96 9.02
N ASP A 825 43.92 11.15 7.72
CA ASP A 825 44.36 10.16 6.71
C ASP A 825 45.18 10.88 5.65
N THR A 826 46.41 11.22 6.05
CA THR A 826 47.50 11.54 5.15
C THR A 826 48.14 10.21 4.76
N ILE A 827 48.05 9.86 3.48
CA ILE A 827 48.88 8.83 2.81
C ILE A 827 48.72 7.40 3.38
N ARG A 828 47.70 6.70 2.88
CA ARG A 828 47.77 5.24 2.65
C ARG A 828 47.36 4.96 1.21
N GLU A 829 48.32 5.16 0.33
CA GLU A 829 48.25 4.67 -1.04
C GLU A 829 48.26 3.13 -1.00
N GLU A 830 47.32 2.50 -1.72
CA GLU A 830 47.18 1.05 -2.02
C GLU A 830 46.21 0.15 -1.21
N GLU A 831 45.57 0.59 -0.13
CA GLU A 831 44.62 -0.28 0.62
C GLU A 831 43.17 -0.24 0.06
N LEU A 832 42.54 -1.42 -0.08
CA LEU A 832 41.11 -1.56 -0.44
C LEU A 832 40.21 -1.02 0.68
N SER A 833 39.20 -0.22 0.35
CA SER A 833 38.25 0.26 1.37
C SER A 833 37.30 -0.85 1.85
N GLU A 834 36.92 -0.81 3.13
CA GLU A 834 35.89 -1.69 3.72
C GLU A 834 34.61 -1.72 2.85
N ASN A 835 34.24 -0.57 2.28
CA ASN A 835 33.05 -0.42 1.46
C ASN A 835 33.19 -1.15 0.11
N ASP A 836 34.38 -1.17 -0.49
CA ASP A 836 34.62 -1.89 -1.75
C ASP A 836 34.50 -3.41 -1.55
N LEU A 837 35.06 -3.94 -0.46
CA LEU A 837 34.94 -5.34 -0.08
C LEU A 837 33.49 -5.73 0.21
N ARG A 838 32.75 -4.89 0.96
CA ARG A 838 31.32 -5.09 1.23
C ARG A 838 30.51 -5.14 -0.06
N ASN A 839 30.74 -4.19 -0.97
CA ASN A 839 30.04 -4.11 -2.25
C ASN A 839 30.39 -5.29 -3.16
N TRP A 840 31.64 -5.75 -3.16
CA TRP A 840 32.06 -6.92 -3.91
C TRP A 840 31.40 -8.21 -3.39
N LEU A 841 31.45 -8.46 -2.08
CA LEU A 841 30.84 -9.64 -1.44
C LEU A 841 29.34 -9.70 -1.72
N LYS A 842 28.64 -8.57 -1.52
CA LYS A 842 27.23 -8.43 -1.85
C LYS A 842 26.98 -8.68 -3.34
N GLY A 843 27.73 -8.00 -4.20
CA GLY A 843 27.50 -8.05 -5.64
C GLY A 843 27.79 -9.42 -6.28
N ILE A 844 28.80 -10.16 -5.79
CA ILE A 844 29.03 -11.56 -6.19
C ILE A 844 27.90 -12.47 -5.70
N ARG A 845 27.44 -12.30 -4.45
CA ARG A 845 26.32 -13.09 -3.92
C ARG A 845 25.05 -12.85 -4.73
N ASP A 846 24.65 -11.59 -4.89
CA ASP A 846 23.43 -11.19 -5.60
C ASP A 846 23.45 -11.67 -7.05
N SER A 847 24.54 -11.37 -7.78
CA SER A 847 24.68 -11.77 -9.19
C SER A 847 24.84 -13.27 -9.33
N GLY A 848 25.60 -13.92 -8.44
CA GLY A 848 25.83 -15.36 -8.45
C GLY A 848 24.56 -16.16 -8.19
N TYR A 849 23.76 -15.76 -7.20
CA TYR A 849 22.43 -16.34 -6.97
C TYR A 849 21.52 -16.15 -8.17
N ASN A 850 21.50 -14.96 -8.78
CA ASN A 850 20.71 -14.73 -9.99
C ASN A 850 21.19 -15.58 -11.17
N VAL A 851 22.50 -15.79 -11.35
CA VAL A 851 23.05 -16.69 -12.38
C VAL A 851 22.57 -18.12 -12.16
N VAL A 852 22.68 -18.66 -10.95
CA VAL A 852 22.22 -20.03 -10.63
C VAL A 852 20.71 -20.13 -10.85
N GLY A 853 19.93 -19.20 -10.30
CA GLY A 853 18.48 -19.17 -10.43
C GLY A 853 17.98 -19.06 -11.87
N LEU A 854 18.55 -18.16 -12.66
CA LEU A 854 18.20 -18.01 -14.08
C LEU A 854 18.64 -19.21 -14.91
N SER A 855 19.73 -19.88 -14.54
CA SER A 855 20.16 -21.10 -15.23
C SER A 855 19.14 -22.23 -15.12
N THR A 856 18.35 -22.28 -14.04
CA THR A 856 17.24 -23.24 -13.91
C THR A 856 16.15 -23.04 -14.98
N THR A 857 16.01 -21.84 -15.53
CA THR A 857 15.00 -21.52 -16.57
C THR A 857 15.36 -22.09 -17.95
N VAL A 858 16.59 -22.56 -18.13
CA VAL A 858 17.09 -23.21 -19.36
C VAL A 858 16.59 -24.67 -19.46
N GLY A 859 15.83 -25.14 -18.45
CA GLY A 859 15.16 -26.44 -18.43
C GLY A 859 16.09 -27.60 -18.12
N ASP A 860 15.81 -28.77 -18.70
CA ASP A 860 16.51 -30.05 -18.50
C ASP A 860 18.05 -29.95 -18.57
N THR A 861 18.58 -29.04 -19.37
CA THR A 861 20.02 -28.89 -19.58
C THR A 861 20.77 -28.57 -18.29
N PHE A 862 20.20 -27.71 -17.43
CA PHE A 862 20.76 -27.39 -16.12
C PHE A 862 20.84 -28.61 -15.21
N PHE A 863 19.75 -29.38 -15.14
CA PHE A 863 19.65 -30.54 -14.25
C PHE A 863 20.45 -31.75 -14.73
N LYS A 864 20.77 -31.81 -16.03
CA LYS A 864 21.60 -32.87 -16.65
C LYS A 864 23.09 -32.53 -16.68
N CYS A 865 23.47 -31.25 -16.76
CA CYS A 865 24.88 -30.85 -16.89
C CYS A 865 25.60 -30.68 -15.55
N LEU A 866 24.86 -30.63 -14.43
CA LEU A 866 25.41 -30.48 -13.08
C LEU A 866 25.05 -31.67 -12.19
N GLU A 867 25.94 -31.98 -11.27
CA GLU A 867 25.68 -32.95 -10.21
C GLU A 867 24.90 -32.31 -9.07
N SER A 868 23.73 -32.87 -8.73
CA SER A 868 22.86 -32.36 -7.66
C SER A 868 23.61 -32.18 -6.33
N HIS A 869 24.46 -33.15 -5.97
CA HIS A 869 25.23 -33.10 -4.73
C HIS A 869 26.17 -31.88 -4.67
N SER A 870 26.83 -31.53 -5.78
CA SER A 870 27.72 -30.37 -5.84
C SER A 870 26.98 -29.05 -5.63
N VAL A 871 25.77 -28.93 -6.17
CA VAL A 871 24.90 -27.76 -6.00
C VAL A 871 24.37 -27.69 -4.57
N ALA A 872 23.89 -28.81 -4.03
CA ALA A 872 23.40 -28.90 -2.66
C ALA A 872 24.51 -28.50 -1.67
N LEU A 873 25.73 -29.02 -1.83
CA LEU A 873 26.88 -28.62 -1.02
C LEU A 873 27.19 -27.13 -1.13
N ALA A 874 27.20 -26.56 -2.34
CA ALA A 874 27.52 -25.13 -2.49
C ALA A 874 26.51 -24.21 -1.79
N LEU A 875 25.22 -24.57 -1.84
CA LEU A 875 24.14 -23.74 -1.33
C LEU A 875 23.83 -23.98 0.15
N THR A 876 23.92 -25.22 0.63
CA THR A 876 23.35 -25.61 1.94
C THR A 876 24.36 -25.86 3.05
N ASP A 877 25.65 -26.08 2.73
CA ASP A 877 26.71 -26.47 3.67
C ASP A 877 26.88 -25.49 4.85
N ASN A 878 26.68 -24.18 4.61
CA ASN A 878 26.85 -23.13 5.62
C ASN A 878 25.54 -22.38 5.96
N VAL A 879 24.37 -22.96 5.66
CA VAL A 879 23.07 -22.29 5.87
C VAL A 879 22.85 -21.85 7.32
N GLN A 880 23.32 -22.62 8.29
CA GLN A 880 23.18 -22.31 9.72
C GLN A 880 23.91 -21.03 10.15
N SER A 881 24.94 -20.62 9.41
CA SER A 881 25.72 -19.43 9.69
C SER A 881 25.26 -18.20 8.88
N MET A 882 24.26 -18.36 8.00
CA MET A 882 23.81 -17.26 7.15
C MET A 882 22.95 -16.25 7.92
N GLU A 883 23.16 -14.97 7.61
CA GLU A 883 22.27 -13.88 8.03
C GLU A 883 20.89 -13.97 7.36
N PHE A 884 19.85 -13.41 7.98
CA PHE A 884 18.47 -13.49 7.45
C PHE A 884 18.36 -12.86 6.07
N ARG A 885 19.05 -11.74 5.84
CA ARG A 885 19.08 -11.10 4.51
C ARG A 885 19.68 -12.01 3.43
N HIS A 886 20.67 -12.84 3.77
CA HIS A 886 21.31 -13.78 2.83
C HIS A 886 20.40 -14.97 2.56
N LEU A 887 19.78 -15.53 3.60
CA LEU A 887 18.86 -16.66 3.50
C LEU A 887 17.60 -16.28 2.69
N ARG A 888 17.06 -15.09 2.95
CA ARG A 888 15.96 -14.50 2.17
C ARG A 888 16.29 -14.44 0.69
N LEU A 889 17.48 -13.92 0.35
CA LEU A 889 17.91 -13.79 -1.04
C LEU A 889 18.18 -15.15 -1.70
N LEU A 890 18.76 -16.11 -0.97
CA LEU A 890 18.99 -17.48 -1.46
C LEU A 890 17.67 -18.15 -1.83
N ILE A 891 16.68 -18.07 -0.93
CA ILE A 891 15.33 -18.62 -1.16
C ILE A 891 14.70 -17.97 -2.38
N HIS A 892 14.72 -16.65 -2.44
CA HIS A 892 14.09 -15.87 -3.50
C HIS A 892 14.70 -16.10 -4.89
N SER A 893 16.03 -15.95 -4.99
CA SER A 893 16.74 -15.93 -6.27
C SER A 893 17.15 -17.31 -6.75
N VAL A 894 17.30 -18.32 -5.88
CA VAL A 894 17.79 -19.65 -6.27
C VAL A 894 16.75 -20.74 -6.02
N ILE A 895 16.26 -20.88 -4.79
CA ILE A 895 15.44 -22.04 -4.40
C ILE A 895 14.06 -21.99 -5.07
N ILE A 896 13.39 -20.83 -5.07
CA ILE A 896 12.08 -20.68 -5.71
C ILE A 896 12.15 -20.97 -7.23
N PRO A 897 13.07 -20.40 -8.01
CA PRO A 897 13.25 -20.79 -9.42
C PRO A 897 13.57 -22.28 -9.59
N LEU A 898 14.48 -22.83 -8.78
CA LEU A 898 14.86 -24.25 -8.85
C LEU A 898 13.63 -25.15 -8.65
N VAL A 899 12.78 -24.86 -7.66
CA VAL A 899 11.51 -25.57 -7.42
C VAL A 899 10.55 -25.43 -8.60
N LYS A 900 10.40 -24.23 -9.18
CA LYS A 900 9.46 -23.98 -10.28
C LYS A 900 9.81 -24.70 -11.57
N PHE A 901 11.11 -24.90 -11.84
CA PHE A 901 11.59 -25.44 -13.12
C PHE A 901 12.14 -26.86 -13.02
N CYS A 902 12.14 -27.50 -11.84
CA CYS A 902 12.62 -28.87 -11.68
C CYS A 902 11.66 -29.89 -12.32
N PRO A 903 12.13 -30.71 -13.28
CA PRO A 903 11.32 -31.77 -13.89
C PRO A 903 10.83 -32.82 -12.87
N PRO A 904 9.59 -33.33 -12.98
CA PRO A 904 9.02 -34.29 -12.02
C PRO A 904 9.86 -35.54 -11.77
N ASN A 905 10.53 -36.05 -12.81
CA ASN A 905 11.41 -37.23 -12.72
C ASN A 905 12.71 -36.98 -11.92
N LEU A 906 13.03 -35.72 -11.59
CA LEU A 906 14.26 -35.33 -10.90
C LEU A 906 14.00 -34.75 -9.50
N TRP A 907 12.74 -34.72 -9.04
CA TRP A 907 12.37 -34.17 -7.72
C TRP A 907 13.10 -34.84 -6.56
N GLU A 908 13.18 -36.17 -6.55
CA GLU A 908 13.89 -36.93 -5.50
C GLU A 908 15.38 -36.60 -5.47
N LEU A 909 16.04 -36.61 -6.63
CA LEU A 909 17.47 -36.34 -6.70
C LEU A 909 17.82 -34.90 -6.27
N TRP A 910 17.00 -33.91 -6.70
CA TRP A 910 17.33 -32.49 -6.54
C TRP A 910 16.67 -31.81 -5.35
N LEU A 911 15.35 -31.97 -5.19
CA LEU A 911 14.60 -31.18 -4.22
C LEU A 911 14.80 -31.70 -2.80
N GLU A 912 14.91 -33.02 -2.60
CA GLU A 912 15.09 -33.60 -1.27
C GLU A 912 16.39 -33.13 -0.62
N ASN A 913 17.51 -33.23 -1.36
CA ASN A 913 18.84 -32.86 -0.89
C ASN A 913 18.99 -31.37 -0.57
N ILE A 914 18.22 -30.50 -1.22
CA ILE A 914 18.33 -29.04 -1.06
C ILE A 914 17.31 -28.50 -0.05
N LEU A 915 16.05 -28.93 -0.15
CA LEU A 915 14.97 -28.40 0.69
C LEU A 915 15.05 -28.89 2.12
N HIS A 916 15.53 -30.11 2.37
CA HIS A 916 15.57 -30.69 3.71
C HIS A 916 16.42 -29.87 4.70
N PRO A 917 17.74 -29.64 4.46
CA PRO A 917 18.55 -28.84 5.38
C PRO A 917 18.06 -27.39 5.51
N LEU A 918 17.52 -26.82 4.42
CA LEU A 918 16.99 -25.47 4.40
C LEU A 918 15.73 -25.33 5.29
N LEU A 919 14.75 -26.21 5.12
CA LEU A 919 13.48 -26.16 5.86
C LEU A 919 13.68 -26.45 7.34
N ILE A 920 14.60 -27.36 7.70
CA ILE A 920 14.98 -27.60 9.10
C ILE A 920 15.46 -26.30 9.75
N HIS A 921 16.43 -25.64 9.11
CA HIS A 921 17.01 -24.42 9.65
C HIS A 921 15.98 -23.29 9.71
N CYS A 922 15.22 -23.05 8.63
CA CYS A 922 14.16 -22.03 8.63
C CYS A 922 13.12 -22.28 9.72
N GLN A 923 12.69 -23.53 9.92
CA GLN A 923 11.70 -23.88 10.94
C GLN A 923 12.20 -23.58 12.36
N GLN A 924 13.46 -23.93 12.68
CA GLN A 924 14.05 -23.71 13.99
C GLN A 924 14.28 -22.21 14.26
N THR A 925 14.91 -21.53 13.30
CA THR A 925 15.28 -20.13 13.42
C THR A 925 14.06 -19.22 13.50
N LEU A 926 13.06 -19.40 12.61
CA LEU A 926 11.84 -18.60 12.65
C LEU A 926 11.04 -18.85 13.94
N ALA A 927 10.88 -20.11 14.36
CA ALA A 927 10.19 -20.41 15.61
C ALA A 927 10.88 -19.75 16.81
N CYS A 928 12.21 -19.81 16.88
CA CYS A 928 12.98 -19.17 17.95
C CYS A 928 12.83 -17.64 17.93
N SER A 929 13.04 -16.99 16.78
CA SER A 929 12.98 -15.53 16.67
C SER A 929 11.56 -14.98 16.89
N TRP A 930 10.52 -15.65 16.40
CA TRP A 930 9.13 -15.27 16.69
C TRP A 930 8.76 -15.50 18.15
N SER A 931 9.23 -16.60 18.79
CA SER A 931 8.99 -16.80 20.22
C SER A 931 9.66 -15.73 21.07
N SER A 932 10.88 -15.29 20.70
CA SER A 932 11.59 -14.17 21.34
C SER A 932 10.80 -12.87 21.20
N LEU A 933 10.27 -12.57 20.01
CA LEU A 933 9.44 -11.38 19.80
C LEU A 933 8.16 -11.41 20.64
N LEU A 934 7.44 -12.54 20.63
CA LEU A 934 6.14 -12.66 21.28
C LEU A 934 6.24 -12.76 22.81
N CYS A 935 7.32 -13.33 23.35
CA CYS A 935 7.48 -13.55 24.80
C CYS A 935 8.40 -12.51 25.47
N GLU A 936 9.52 -12.16 24.83
CA GLU A 936 10.53 -11.24 25.39
C GLU A 936 10.37 -9.80 24.86
N GLY A 937 9.57 -9.59 23.81
CA GLY A 937 9.37 -8.28 23.18
C GLY A 937 10.51 -7.85 22.25
N ARG A 938 11.53 -8.68 22.03
CA ARG A 938 12.67 -8.36 21.16
C ARG A 938 13.02 -9.51 20.23
N VAL A 939 13.41 -9.18 19.00
CA VAL A 939 13.84 -10.16 18.00
C VAL A 939 15.33 -10.48 18.16
N LYS A 940 15.67 -11.76 18.07
CA LYS A 940 17.07 -12.20 17.92
C LYS A 940 17.31 -12.54 16.46
N VAL A 941 18.16 -11.76 15.79
CA VAL A 941 18.62 -12.00 14.41
C VAL A 941 20.15 -12.18 14.36
N PRO A 942 20.67 -12.99 13.42
CA PRO A 942 22.11 -13.16 13.22
C PRO A 942 22.79 -11.97 12.52
N ASP A 943 22.03 -11.04 11.93
CA ASP A 943 22.56 -9.93 11.13
C ASP A 943 23.35 -8.92 11.96
N CYS A 944 24.53 -8.52 11.48
CA CYS A 944 25.39 -7.54 12.16
C CYS A 944 25.14 -6.11 11.68
N PHE A 945 24.66 -5.25 12.59
CA PHE A 945 24.38 -3.84 12.32
C PHE A 945 25.58 -2.89 12.56
N GLY A 946 26.72 -3.36 13.06
CA GLY A 946 27.86 -2.51 13.44
C GLY A 946 27.61 -1.71 14.71
N ASN A 947 28.46 -0.73 15.02
CA ASN A 947 28.33 0.07 16.25
C ASN A 947 27.20 1.12 16.10
N LEU A 948 26.12 0.95 16.87
CA LEU A 948 24.92 1.82 16.88
C LEU A 948 24.51 2.19 18.32
N SER A 949 25.49 2.52 19.17
CA SER A 949 25.24 2.97 20.53
C SER A 949 24.26 4.17 20.55
N GLY A 950 23.15 4.05 21.29
CA GLY A 950 22.14 5.11 21.42
C GLY A 950 20.96 5.05 20.41
N LEU A 951 20.92 4.07 19.51
CA LEU A 951 19.84 3.89 18.51
C LEU A 951 19.09 2.56 18.68
N GLU A 952 18.90 2.09 19.91
CA GLU A 952 18.35 0.76 20.22
C GLU A 952 16.97 0.51 19.59
N LEU A 953 16.06 1.50 19.63
CA LEU A 953 14.75 1.41 18.98
C LEU A 953 14.84 1.21 17.47
N LYS A 954 15.78 1.89 16.79
CA LYS A 954 15.98 1.71 15.34
C LYS A 954 16.51 0.32 15.02
N VAL A 955 17.40 -0.21 15.87
CA VAL A 955 17.90 -1.58 15.73
C VAL A 955 16.75 -2.58 15.89
N GLU A 956 15.93 -2.44 16.93
CA GLU A 956 14.76 -3.31 17.16
C GLU A 956 13.81 -3.35 15.96
N VAL A 957 13.47 -2.19 15.38
CA VAL A 957 12.64 -2.09 14.18
C VAL A 957 13.28 -2.82 12.99
N MET A 958 14.61 -2.70 12.83
CA MET A 958 15.34 -3.38 11.76
C MET A 958 15.39 -4.91 11.97
N GLU A 959 15.58 -5.37 13.21
CA GLU A 959 15.56 -6.80 13.58
C GLU A 959 14.19 -7.42 13.28
N GLU A 960 13.10 -6.74 13.67
CA GLU A 960 11.73 -7.17 13.37
C GLU A 960 11.46 -7.21 11.87
N LYS A 961 11.89 -6.19 11.12
CA LYS A 961 11.71 -6.17 9.67
C LYS A 961 12.44 -7.32 8.97
N LEU A 962 13.67 -7.65 9.38
CA LEU A 962 14.40 -8.80 8.85
C LEU A 962 13.70 -10.13 9.14
N LEU A 963 13.16 -10.31 10.35
CA LEU A 963 12.37 -11.49 10.71
C LEU A 963 11.13 -11.61 9.80
N ARG A 964 10.37 -10.53 9.64
CA ARG A 964 9.18 -10.52 8.78
C ARG A 964 9.54 -10.79 7.33
N ASP A 965 10.59 -10.16 6.80
CA ASP A 965 11.04 -10.35 5.42
C ASP A 965 11.46 -11.80 5.12
N LEU A 966 12.20 -12.44 6.04
CA LEU A 966 12.55 -13.86 5.90
C LEU A 966 11.30 -14.77 6.00
N THR A 967 10.43 -14.50 6.97
CA THR A 967 9.17 -15.25 7.16
C THR A 967 8.32 -15.23 5.91
N ARG A 968 8.15 -14.03 5.31
CA ARG A 968 7.39 -13.82 4.08
C ARG A 968 7.98 -14.56 2.89
N GLU A 969 9.30 -14.67 2.78
CA GLU A 969 9.94 -15.41 1.69
C GLU A 969 9.88 -16.93 1.89
N VAL A 970 10.00 -17.42 3.12
CA VAL A 970 9.76 -18.84 3.43
C VAL A 970 8.30 -19.23 3.12
N CYS A 971 7.33 -18.39 3.48
CA CYS A 971 5.92 -18.60 3.11
C CYS A 971 5.70 -18.50 1.58
N SER A 972 6.44 -17.64 0.88
CA SER A 972 6.45 -17.56 -0.59
C SER A 972 6.95 -18.86 -1.24
N LEU A 973 7.95 -19.51 -0.64
CA LEU A 973 8.42 -20.82 -1.06
C LEU A 973 7.32 -21.88 -0.90
N LEU A 974 6.64 -21.93 0.26
CA LEU A 974 5.50 -22.84 0.47
C LEU A 974 4.35 -22.58 -0.53
N SER A 975 4.05 -21.30 -0.79
CA SER A 975 3.07 -20.89 -1.81
C SER A 975 3.47 -21.37 -3.21
N THR A 976 4.75 -21.27 -3.55
CA THR A 976 5.29 -21.75 -4.83
C THR A 976 5.15 -23.26 -4.95
N LEU A 977 5.49 -24.00 -3.89
CA LEU A 977 5.31 -25.46 -3.83
C LEU A 977 3.84 -25.84 -4.04
N ALA A 978 2.92 -25.00 -3.54
CA ALA A 978 1.48 -25.17 -3.68
C ALA A 978 0.88 -24.58 -4.97
N SER A 979 1.70 -24.09 -5.90
CA SER A 979 1.18 -23.47 -7.11
C SER A 979 0.46 -24.49 -8.02
N PRO A 980 -0.64 -24.11 -8.69
CA PRO A 980 -1.39 -25.01 -9.56
C PRO A 980 -0.55 -25.72 -10.65
N PRO A 981 0.43 -25.06 -11.32
CA PRO A 981 1.25 -25.70 -12.35
C PRO A 981 2.09 -26.88 -11.84
N LEU A 982 2.47 -26.88 -10.55
CA LEU A 982 3.26 -27.96 -9.93
C LEU A 982 2.38 -29.05 -9.30
N ASN A 983 1.06 -28.89 -9.32
CA ASN A 983 0.10 -29.76 -8.65
C ASN A 983 -1.11 -30.09 -9.53
N THR A 984 -0.88 -30.36 -10.81
CA THR A 984 -1.93 -30.65 -11.80
C THR A 984 -2.71 -31.94 -11.51
N GLY A 985 -2.16 -32.85 -10.72
CA GLY A 985 -2.81 -34.10 -10.33
C GLY A 985 -3.90 -33.97 -9.26
N LEU A 986 -4.12 -32.78 -8.67
CA LEU A 986 -5.10 -32.57 -7.60
C LEU A 986 -6.40 -31.95 -8.15
N PRO A 987 -7.59 -32.49 -7.80
CA PRO A 987 -8.87 -31.91 -8.20
C PRO A 987 -9.15 -30.58 -7.47
N SER A 988 -9.94 -29.69 -8.07
CA SER A 988 -10.42 -28.51 -7.34
C SER A 988 -11.55 -28.90 -6.38
N LEU A 989 -11.61 -28.25 -5.22
CA LEU A 989 -12.59 -28.59 -4.19
C LEU A 989 -14.04 -28.25 -4.62
N GLU A 990 -14.21 -27.31 -5.55
CA GLU A 990 -15.50 -26.98 -6.17
C GLU A 990 -16.05 -28.14 -7.03
N GLN A 991 -15.16 -28.95 -7.62
CA GLN A 991 -15.55 -30.14 -8.40
C GLN A 991 -15.93 -31.34 -7.52
N LEU A 992 -15.49 -31.35 -6.25
CA LEU A 992 -15.74 -32.43 -5.31
C LEU A 992 -17.17 -32.39 -4.72
N GLY A 993 -17.78 -31.21 -4.53
CA GLY A 993 -19.16 -31.07 -4.06
C GLY A 993 -19.42 -31.60 -2.62
N PRO A 994 -20.38 -31.05 -1.85
CA PRO A 994 -20.70 -31.56 -0.51
C PRO A 994 -21.31 -32.98 -0.52
N GLY A 995 -21.89 -33.39 -1.67
CA GLY A 995 -22.65 -34.64 -1.82
C GLY A 995 -21.91 -35.81 -2.48
N ASN A 996 -20.77 -35.58 -3.16
CA ASN A 996 -19.96 -36.69 -3.65
C ASN A 996 -19.00 -37.10 -2.54
N ARG A 997 -19.45 -38.02 -1.70
CA ARG A 997 -18.53 -38.79 -0.87
C ARG A 997 -17.47 -39.36 -1.81
N VAL A 998 -16.19 -39.09 -1.55
CA VAL A 998 -15.10 -39.66 -2.35
C VAL A 998 -15.15 -41.18 -2.14
N ASP A 999 -15.83 -41.89 -3.03
CA ASP A 999 -16.15 -43.32 -2.90
C ASP A 999 -14.91 -44.23 -3.04
N SER A 1000 -13.73 -43.66 -3.32
CA SER A 1000 -12.46 -44.39 -3.38
C SER A 1000 -11.28 -43.50 -3.01
N LEU A 1001 -10.84 -43.55 -1.75
CA LEU A 1001 -9.60 -42.89 -1.30
C LEU A 1001 -8.40 -43.54 -1.96
N LYS A 1002 -7.45 -42.73 -2.42
CA LYS A 1002 -6.18 -43.22 -3.00
C LYS A 1002 -5.05 -43.15 -1.98
N ASP A 1003 -4.00 -43.95 -2.20
CA ASP A 1003 -2.76 -43.81 -1.45
C ASP A 1003 -2.05 -42.49 -1.83
N LEU A 1004 -1.35 -41.87 -0.88
CA LEU A 1004 -0.63 -40.61 -1.09
C LEU A 1004 0.40 -40.71 -2.22
N ASN A 1005 1.04 -41.88 -2.37
CA ASN A 1005 2.00 -42.19 -3.42
C ASN A 1005 1.39 -42.09 -4.83
N ALA A 1006 0.07 -42.30 -4.98
CA ALA A 1006 -0.59 -42.23 -6.29
C ALA A 1006 -0.58 -40.81 -6.89
N PHE A 1007 -0.38 -39.78 -6.07
CA PHE A 1007 -0.32 -38.38 -6.50
C PHE A 1007 1.10 -37.83 -6.59
N ALA A 1008 2.11 -38.53 -6.06
CA ALA A 1008 3.48 -38.05 -5.91
C ALA A 1008 4.19 -37.76 -7.26
N SER A 1009 3.74 -38.34 -8.37
CA SER A 1009 4.32 -38.06 -9.70
C SER A 1009 3.78 -36.78 -10.35
N ASN A 1010 2.58 -36.33 -9.96
CA ASN A 1010 1.84 -35.25 -10.62
C ASN A 1010 1.48 -34.11 -9.65
N SER A 1011 1.90 -34.20 -8.39
CA SER A 1011 1.76 -33.17 -7.37
C SER A 1011 3.00 -33.09 -6.51
N LEU A 1012 3.65 -31.92 -6.54
CA LEU A 1012 4.83 -31.66 -5.75
C LEU A 1012 4.52 -31.64 -4.24
N VAL A 1013 3.36 -31.12 -3.83
CA VAL A 1013 2.94 -31.17 -2.42
C VAL A 1013 2.71 -32.62 -1.98
N ALA A 1014 2.07 -33.46 -2.80
CA ALA A 1014 1.93 -34.88 -2.49
C ALA A 1014 3.31 -35.56 -2.36
N PHE A 1015 4.24 -35.30 -3.29
CA PHE A 1015 5.62 -35.78 -3.22
C PHE A 1015 6.30 -35.37 -1.90
N LEU A 1016 6.21 -34.11 -1.50
CA LEU A 1016 6.76 -33.63 -0.23
C LEU A 1016 6.17 -34.37 0.98
N MET A 1017 4.85 -34.61 0.96
CA MET A 1017 4.16 -35.30 2.05
C MET A 1017 4.54 -36.79 2.16
N THR A 1018 5.03 -37.42 1.09
CA THR A 1018 5.57 -38.80 1.16
C THR A 1018 6.91 -38.89 1.90
N ARG A 1019 7.64 -37.77 2.04
CA ARG A 1019 8.97 -37.71 2.65
C ARG A 1019 8.86 -37.14 4.07
N GLN A 1020 8.95 -38.01 5.07
CA GLN A 1020 8.68 -37.68 6.48
C GLN A 1020 9.42 -36.44 6.99
N GLY A 1021 10.71 -36.27 6.65
CA GLY A 1021 11.50 -35.10 7.06
C GLY A 1021 10.97 -33.79 6.47
N LEU A 1022 10.73 -33.75 5.16
CA LEU A 1022 10.22 -32.56 4.47
C LEU A 1022 8.79 -32.21 4.89
N ALA A 1023 7.93 -33.22 5.02
CA ALA A 1023 6.56 -33.09 5.45
C ALA A 1023 6.47 -32.43 6.83
N LEU A 1024 7.24 -32.92 7.81
CA LEU A 1024 7.22 -32.40 9.18
C LEU A 1024 7.59 -30.91 9.25
N HIS A 1025 8.70 -30.51 8.62
CA HIS A 1025 9.17 -29.12 8.70
C HIS A 1025 8.29 -28.16 7.90
N SER A 1026 7.81 -28.56 6.72
CA SER A 1026 6.91 -27.71 5.92
C SER A 1026 5.54 -27.51 6.59
N LEU A 1027 4.94 -28.56 7.16
CA LEU A 1027 3.69 -28.46 7.93
C LEU A 1027 3.86 -27.60 9.17
N ARG A 1028 4.94 -27.76 9.94
CA ARG A 1028 5.21 -26.93 11.13
C ARG A 1028 5.38 -25.46 10.79
N ILE A 1029 6.10 -25.13 9.71
CA ILE A 1029 6.22 -23.75 9.25
C ILE A 1029 4.84 -23.22 8.84
N GLY A 1030 4.06 -24.00 8.08
CA GLY A 1030 2.72 -23.61 7.65
C GLY A 1030 1.76 -23.30 8.81
N ILE A 1031 1.75 -24.18 9.82
CA ILE A 1031 0.92 -24.03 11.03
C ILE A 1031 1.40 -22.86 11.89
N ASN A 1032 2.70 -22.75 12.15
CA ASN A 1032 3.24 -21.65 12.97
C ASN A 1032 3.04 -20.27 12.31
N ALA A 1033 3.10 -20.19 10.98
CA ALA A 1033 2.86 -18.96 10.24
C ALA A 1033 1.46 -18.38 10.47
N LEU A 1034 0.46 -19.22 10.75
CA LEU A 1034 -0.90 -18.79 11.10
C LEU A 1034 -0.98 -18.12 12.48
N ALA A 1035 -0.05 -18.44 13.38
CA ALA A 1035 0.03 -17.87 14.73
C ALA A 1035 0.92 -16.62 14.83
N TRP A 1036 1.74 -16.33 13.82
CA TRP A 1036 2.61 -15.16 13.79
C TRP A 1036 1.83 -13.90 13.40
N THR A 1037 2.17 -12.75 14.01
CA THR A 1037 1.46 -11.47 13.84
C THR A 1037 1.83 -10.76 12.53
N ASP A 1038 1.80 -11.47 11.40
CA ASP A 1038 2.14 -10.95 10.06
C ASP A 1038 1.13 -11.41 8.99
N GLY A 1039 0.14 -10.55 8.68
CA GLY A 1039 -0.91 -10.88 7.71
C GLY A 1039 -0.40 -11.22 6.31
N ASP A 1040 0.69 -10.59 5.86
CA ASP A 1040 1.29 -10.88 4.55
C ASP A 1040 1.84 -12.31 4.46
N SER A 1041 2.44 -12.81 5.54
CA SER A 1041 2.93 -14.20 5.61
C SER A 1041 1.78 -15.19 5.58
N VAL A 1042 0.70 -14.90 6.32
CA VAL A 1042 -0.53 -15.72 6.32
C VAL A 1042 -1.15 -15.78 4.91
N ASN A 1043 -1.26 -14.64 4.22
CA ASN A 1043 -1.77 -14.59 2.85
C ASN A 1043 -0.98 -15.50 1.90
N LYS A 1044 0.36 -15.51 2.02
CA LYS A 1044 1.23 -16.37 1.20
C LYS A 1044 1.10 -17.85 1.54
N VAL A 1045 0.84 -18.21 2.80
CA VAL A 1045 0.78 -19.61 3.25
C VAL A 1045 -0.57 -20.29 3.00
N ILE A 1046 -1.66 -19.53 2.89
CA ILE A 1046 -3.02 -20.05 2.66
C ILE A 1046 -3.13 -21.03 1.49
N PRO A 1047 -2.56 -20.77 0.29
CA PRO A 1047 -2.60 -21.72 -0.82
C PRO A 1047 -1.97 -23.08 -0.48
N PHE A 1048 -0.91 -23.08 0.32
CA PHE A 1048 -0.27 -24.31 0.81
C PHE A 1048 -1.17 -25.05 1.78
N CYS A 1049 -1.73 -24.37 2.78
CA CYS A 1049 -2.69 -24.96 3.71
C CYS A 1049 -3.92 -25.55 2.98
N GLY A 1050 -4.44 -24.84 1.97
CA GLY A 1050 -5.56 -25.31 1.14
C GLY A 1050 -5.26 -26.63 0.42
N LEU A 1051 -4.09 -26.76 -0.23
CA LEU A 1051 -3.72 -28.03 -0.88
C LEU A 1051 -3.48 -29.17 0.11
N ILE A 1052 -2.94 -28.87 1.30
CA ILE A 1052 -2.78 -29.86 2.37
C ILE A 1052 -4.15 -30.38 2.84
N ILE A 1053 -5.16 -29.50 2.96
CA ILE A 1053 -6.54 -29.88 3.27
C ILE A 1053 -7.12 -30.76 2.16
N VAL A 1054 -6.96 -30.39 0.88
CA VAL A 1054 -7.40 -31.21 -0.25
C VAL A 1054 -6.76 -32.60 -0.22
N LEU A 1055 -5.46 -32.69 0.04
CA LEU A 1055 -4.75 -33.97 0.17
C LEU A 1055 -5.30 -34.82 1.32
N ALA A 1056 -5.57 -34.22 2.48
CA ALA A 1056 -6.18 -34.94 3.61
C ALA A 1056 -7.59 -35.48 3.31
N ILE A 1057 -8.34 -34.81 2.43
CA ILE A 1057 -9.69 -35.22 2.01
C ILE A 1057 -9.66 -36.39 1.04
N ILE A 1058 -8.74 -36.38 0.06
CA ILE A 1058 -8.72 -37.37 -1.03
C ILE A 1058 -7.85 -38.60 -0.75
N THR A 1059 -6.95 -38.54 0.24
CA THR A 1059 -6.03 -39.63 0.57
C THR A 1059 -6.47 -40.48 1.77
N SER A 1060 -5.91 -41.68 1.85
CA SER A 1060 -6.11 -42.61 2.97
C SER A 1060 -5.14 -42.39 4.14
N SER A 1061 -4.26 -41.37 4.09
CA SER A 1061 -3.28 -41.09 5.15
C SER A 1061 -3.96 -40.63 6.44
N VAL A 1062 -3.79 -41.41 7.52
CA VAL A 1062 -4.34 -41.12 8.84
C VAL A 1062 -3.56 -40.00 9.52
N GLU A 1063 -2.23 -40.02 9.45
CA GLU A 1063 -1.36 -39.01 10.07
C GLU A 1063 -1.64 -37.60 9.51
N LEU A 1064 -1.75 -37.48 8.18
CA LEU A 1064 -2.05 -36.19 7.54
C LEU A 1064 -3.45 -35.70 7.92
N ARG A 1065 -4.43 -36.60 8.01
CA ARG A 1065 -5.79 -36.28 8.44
C ARG A 1065 -5.82 -35.76 9.87
N GLU A 1066 -5.13 -36.42 10.79
CA GLU A 1066 -5.08 -36.02 12.19
C GLU A 1066 -4.45 -34.62 12.36
N ILE A 1067 -3.31 -34.36 11.71
CA ILE A 1067 -2.64 -33.05 11.74
C ILE A 1067 -3.54 -31.95 11.17
N VAL A 1068 -4.24 -32.22 10.06
CA VAL A 1068 -5.14 -31.23 9.44
C VAL A 1068 -6.37 -30.97 10.31
N SER A 1069 -7.02 -32.04 10.77
CA SER A 1069 -8.27 -31.98 11.54
C SER A 1069 -8.08 -31.40 12.95
N LYS A 1070 -6.88 -31.52 13.53
CA LYS A 1070 -6.56 -31.03 14.87
C LYS A 1070 -5.71 -29.76 14.83
N ASP A 1071 -4.45 -29.88 14.42
CA ASP A 1071 -3.44 -28.83 14.61
C ASP A 1071 -3.64 -27.67 13.63
N LEU A 1072 -3.84 -27.96 12.34
CA LEU A 1072 -4.11 -26.93 11.33
C LEU A 1072 -5.44 -26.24 11.59
N PHE A 1073 -6.48 -27.00 11.94
CA PHE A 1073 -7.79 -26.45 12.25
C PHE A 1073 -7.75 -25.50 13.45
N LEU A 1074 -7.08 -25.91 14.53
CA LEU A 1074 -6.88 -25.06 15.70
C LEU A 1074 -6.09 -23.79 15.35
N ALA A 1075 -5.01 -23.93 14.56
CA ALA A 1075 -4.19 -22.79 14.15
C ALA A 1075 -4.95 -21.80 13.25
N LEU A 1076 -5.84 -22.26 12.36
CA LEU A 1076 -6.70 -21.39 11.56
C LEU A 1076 -7.70 -20.61 12.44
N ILE A 1077 -8.26 -21.24 13.48
CA ILE A 1077 -9.15 -20.55 14.42
C ILE A 1077 -8.36 -19.54 15.26
N GLN A 1078 -7.14 -19.88 15.71
CA GLN A 1078 -6.25 -18.95 16.40
C GLN A 1078 -5.85 -17.77 15.49
N ALA A 1079 -5.61 -18.00 14.20
CA ALA A 1079 -5.30 -16.95 13.24
C ALA A 1079 -6.43 -15.92 13.12
N LEU A 1080 -7.69 -16.33 13.28
CA LEU A 1080 -8.87 -15.45 13.32
C LEU A 1080 -8.96 -14.59 14.60
N SER A 1081 -8.14 -14.87 15.61
CA SER A 1081 -8.01 -14.00 16.80
C SER A 1081 -7.04 -12.84 16.61
N LEU A 1082 -6.18 -12.89 15.59
CA LEU A 1082 -5.16 -11.89 15.32
C LEU A 1082 -5.70 -10.76 14.45
N GLU A 1083 -5.60 -9.52 14.92
CA GLU A 1083 -6.05 -8.33 14.19
C GLU A 1083 -5.32 -8.14 12.84
N SER A 1084 -4.04 -8.54 12.77
CA SER A 1084 -3.25 -8.51 11.53
C SER A 1084 -3.88 -9.30 10.37
N ASN A 1085 -4.77 -10.24 10.67
CA ASN A 1085 -5.39 -11.14 9.70
C ASN A 1085 -6.80 -10.70 9.29
N ALA A 1086 -7.28 -9.54 9.75
CA ALA A 1086 -8.66 -9.13 9.54
C ALA A 1086 -9.06 -8.99 8.05
N MET A 1087 -8.14 -8.54 7.19
CA MET A 1087 -8.34 -8.48 5.72
C MET A 1087 -8.45 -9.86 5.05
N ILE A 1088 -7.88 -10.89 5.68
CA ILE A 1088 -7.76 -12.27 5.16
C ILE A 1088 -8.73 -13.23 5.88
N SER A 1089 -9.50 -12.72 6.85
CA SER A 1089 -10.42 -13.48 7.69
C SER A 1089 -11.45 -14.28 6.88
N SER A 1090 -11.84 -13.76 5.71
CA SER A 1090 -12.67 -14.47 4.74
C SER A 1090 -12.03 -15.78 4.29
N ASP A 1091 -10.77 -15.76 3.88
CA ASP A 1091 -10.12 -16.95 3.30
C ASP A 1091 -9.81 -17.98 4.39
N LEU A 1092 -9.40 -17.53 5.57
CA LEU A 1092 -9.22 -18.38 6.76
C LEU A 1092 -10.53 -19.09 7.16
N LEU A 1093 -11.66 -18.37 7.20
CA LEU A 1093 -12.97 -18.98 7.42
C LEU A 1093 -13.36 -19.98 6.33
N GLY A 1094 -12.94 -19.73 5.08
CA GLY A 1094 -13.09 -20.66 3.97
C GLY A 1094 -12.42 -21.99 4.28
N LEU A 1095 -11.14 -21.97 4.66
CA LEU A 1095 -10.38 -23.17 5.02
C LEU A 1095 -10.95 -23.89 6.24
N CYS A 1096 -11.38 -23.16 7.29
CA CYS A 1096 -12.07 -23.76 8.44
C CYS A 1096 -13.33 -24.52 8.02
N ARG A 1097 -14.14 -23.93 7.11
CA ARG A 1097 -15.34 -24.59 6.57
C ARG A 1097 -14.98 -25.85 5.80
N GLU A 1098 -13.91 -25.83 5.02
CA GLU A 1098 -13.47 -27.00 4.25
C GLU A 1098 -13.08 -28.17 5.15
N ILE A 1099 -12.30 -27.91 6.20
CA ILE A 1099 -11.93 -28.93 7.18
C ILE A 1099 -13.18 -29.50 7.87
N TYR A 1100 -14.05 -28.63 8.39
CA TYR A 1100 -15.21 -29.10 9.16
C TYR A 1100 -16.18 -29.92 8.28
N VAL A 1101 -16.54 -29.41 7.10
CA VAL A 1101 -17.54 -30.08 6.23
C VAL A 1101 -17.02 -31.42 5.69
N TYR A 1102 -15.75 -31.52 5.31
CA TYR A 1102 -15.24 -32.72 4.64
C TYR A 1102 -14.57 -33.73 5.59
N LEU A 1103 -14.10 -33.31 6.77
CA LEU A 1103 -13.33 -34.17 7.66
C LEU A 1103 -14.01 -34.47 9.01
N ALA A 1104 -15.00 -33.69 9.47
CA ALA A 1104 -15.61 -33.89 10.80
C ALA A 1104 -16.38 -35.20 10.98
N ASP A 1105 -16.80 -35.84 9.88
CA ASP A 1105 -17.43 -37.17 9.90
C ASP A 1105 -16.41 -38.31 9.85
N ARG A 1106 -15.18 -38.02 9.42
CA ARG A 1106 -14.09 -38.99 9.23
C ARG A 1106 -13.09 -38.99 10.39
N ASP A 1107 -13.04 -37.89 11.13
CA ASP A 1107 -12.17 -37.69 12.27
C ASP A 1107 -12.94 -36.90 13.36
N PRO A 1108 -12.92 -37.34 14.63
CA PRO A 1108 -13.61 -36.63 15.70
C PRO A 1108 -12.93 -35.30 16.11
N ALA A 1109 -11.67 -35.06 15.72
CA ALA A 1109 -10.88 -33.91 16.17
C ALA A 1109 -11.51 -32.54 15.85
N PRO A 1110 -12.11 -32.26 14.66
CA PRO A 1110 -12.70 -30.95 14.39
C PRO A 1110 -13.85 -30.62 15.34
N ARG A 1111 -14.67 -31.62 15.71
CA ARG A 1111 -15.75 -31.48 16.71
C ARG A 1111 -15.17 -31.24 18.10
N GLN A 1112 -14.10 -31.95 18.47
CA GLN A 1112 -13.41 -31.74 19.76
C GLN A 1112 -12.77 -30.35 19.86
N VAL A 1113 -12.15 -29.85 18.78
CA VAL A 1113 -11.59 -28.50 18.73
C VAL A 1113 -12.69 -27.46 18.91
N MET A 1114 -13.85 -27.62 18.26
CA MET A 1114 -15.00 -26.72 18.47
C MET A 1114 -15.49 -26.75 19.91
N LEU A 1115 -15.62 -27.93 20.52
CA LEU A 1115 -16.01 -28.06 21.94
C LEU A 1115 -14.94 -27.53 22.92
N SER A 1116 -13.69 -27.42 22.49
CA SER A 1116 -12.61 -26.84 23.31
C SER A 1116 -12.65 -25.32 23.38
N LEU A 1117 -13.40 -24.67 22.47
CA LEU A 1117 -13.59 -23.23 22.51
C LEU A 1117 -14.48 -22.86 23.71
N PRO A 1118 -14.23 -21.71 24.36
CA PRO A 1118 -15.11 -21.23 25.41
C PRO A 1118 -16.55 -21.09 24.85
N SER A 1119 -17.55 -21.19 25.72
CA SER A 1119 -18.96 -20.86 25.42
C SER A 1119 -19.68 -21.68 24.33
N ILE A 1120 -19.08 -22.71 23.73
CA ILE A 1120 -19.80 -23.69 22.89
C ILE A 1120 -20.27 -24.84 23.76
N THR A 1121 -21.58 -25.07 23.83
CA THR A 1121 -22.13 -26.29 24.45
C THR A 1121 -22.30 -27.40 23.42
N SER A 1122 -22.44 -28.64 23.89
CA SER A 1122 -22.75 -29.79 23.02
C SER A 1122 -24.06 -29.60 22.26
N ASN A 1123 -25.01 -28.84 22.79
CA ASN A 1123 -26.30 -28.58 22.14
C ASN A 1123 -26.15 -27.55 21.00
N ASP A 1124 -25.30 -26.53 21.18
CA ASP A 1124 -25.05 -25.52 20.16
C ASP A 1124 -24.36 -26.14 18.94
N LEU A 1125 -23.42 -27.07 19.17
CA LEU A 1125 -22.75 -27.79 18.09
C LEU A 1125 -23.73 -28.70 17.32
N LEU A 1126 -24.64 -29.39 18.01
CA LEU A 1126 -25.68 -30.20 17.37
C LEU A 1126 -26.62 -29.34 16.51
N ALA A 1127 -27.06 -28.20 17.04
CA ALA A 1127 -27.90 -27.25 16.28
C ALA A 1127 -27.17 -26.69 15.05
N PHE A 1128 -25.87 -26.44 15.17
CA PHE A 1128 -25.02 -26.02 14.05
C PHE A 1128 -24.90 -27.12 12.99
N ASP A 1129 -24.65 -28.38 13.37
CA ASP A 1129 -24.57 -29.50 12.44
C ASP A 1129 -25.89 -29.71 11.68
N ASP A 1130 -27.02 -29.63 12.39
CA ASP A 1130 -28.36 -29.72 11.78
C ASP A 1130 -28.62 -28.59 10.77
N ALA A 1131 -28.14 -27.38 11.05
CA ALA A 1131 -28.23 -26.24 10.14
C ALA A 1131 -27.30 -26.43 8.93
N LEU A 1132 -26.07 -26.89 9.16
CA LEU A 1132 -25.05 -27.12 8.13
C LEU A 1132 -25.51 -28.18 7.11
N ILE A 1133 -26.15 -29.27 7.56
CA ILE A 1133 -26.70 -30.33 6.69
C ILE A 1133 -27.81 -29.78 5.79
N LYS A 1134 -28.62 -28.84 6.27
CA LYS A 1134 -29.73 -28.24 5.51
C LYS A 1134 -29.27 -27.19 4.49
N THR A 1135 -28.09 -26.63 4.67
CA THR A 1135 -27.54 -25.55 3.83
C THR A 1135 -26.60 -26.12 2.77
N SER A 1136 -26.92 -25.96 1.49
CA SER A 1136 -26.05 -26.39 0.37
C SER A 1136 -25.07 -25.31 -0.11
N SER A 1137 -25.35 -24.03 0.17
CA SER A 1137 -24.55 -22.89 -0.27
C SER A 1137 -23.26 -22.74 0.56
N PRO A 1138 -22.07 -22.71 -0.06
CA PRO A 1138 -20.80 -22.56 0.67
C PRO A 1138 -20.69 -21.19 1.36
N LYS A 1139 -21.32 -20.15 0.79
CA LYS A 1139 -21.34 -18.81 1.39
C LYS A 1139 -22.18 -18.78 2.67
N GLU A 1140 -23.32 -19.47 2.68
CA GLU A 1140 -24.20 -19.56 3.86
C GLU A 1140 -23.59 -20.46 4.94
N GLN A 1141 -22.97 -21.59 4.56
CA GLN A 1141 -22.23 -22.44 5.51
C GLN A 1141 -21.10 -21.67 6.21
N LYS A 1142 -20.39 -20.82 5.47
CA LYS A 1142 -19.36 -19.93 6.03
C LYS A 1142 -19.95 -18.90 7.00
N GLN A 1143 -21.14 -18.37 6.72
CA GLN A 1143 -21.83 -17.45 7.62
C GLN A 1143 -22.30 -18.15 8.90
N LEU A 1144 -22.82 -19.37 8.80
CA LEU A 1144 -23.19 -20.19 9.97
C LEU A 1144 -21.96 -20.46 10.84
N LEU A 1145 -20.84 -20.86 10.23
CA LEU A 1145 -19.58 -21.11 10.94
C LEU A 1145 -19.05 -19.84 11.61
N LYS A 1146 -19.13 -18.70 10.91
CA LYS A 1146 -18.80 -17.38 11.47
C LYS A 1146 -19.68 -17.07 12.69
N GLY A 1147 -20.99 -17.33 12.59
CA GLY A 1147 -21.94 -17.14 13.69
C GLY A 1147 -21.57 -17.96 14.93
N LEU A 1148 -21.29 -19.26 14.75
CA LEU A 1148 -20.88 -20.16 15.83
C LEU A 1148 -19.56 -19.73 16.48
N LEU A 1149 -18.57 -19.34 15.68
CA LEU A 1149 -17.26 -18.91 16.20
C LEU A 1149 -17.36 -17.59 16.98
N LEU A 1150 -18.21 -16.66 16.54
CA LEU A 1150 -18.48 -15.41 17.28
C LEU A 1150 -19.19 -15.67 18.60
N SER A 1151 -20.17 -16.59 18.65
CA SER A 1151 -20.84 -16.96 19.90
C SER A 1151 -19.92 -17.67 20.89
N ALA A 1152 -18.95 -18.45 20.39
CA ALA A 1152 -17.99 -19.18 21.21
C ALA A 1152 -17.02 -18.26 21.97
N THR A 1153 -16.36 -17.38 21.22
CA THR A 1153 -15.14 -16.71 21.70
C THR A 1153 -15.36 -15.27 22.17
N GLY A 1154 -16.58 -14.73 22.00
CA GLY A 1154 -16.88 -13.31 22.26
C GLY A 1154 -15.96 -12.38 21.46
N ASN A 1155 -15.49 -11.30 22.09
CA ASN A 1155 -14.65 -10.28 21.46
C ASN A 1155 -13.20 -10.72 21.12
N LYS A 1156 -12.84 -12.00 21.32
CA LYS A 1156 -11.47 -12.49 21.08
C LYS A 1156 -11.16 -12.76 19.60
N LEU A 1157 -12.15 -13.02 18.75
CA LEU A 1157 -11.94 -13.18 17.30
C LEU A 1157 -11.91 -11.82 16.58
N ARG A 1158 -10.90 -11.02 16.92
CA ARG A 1158 -10.73 -9.64 16.44
C ARG A 1158 -10.66 -9.54 14.92
N ALA A 1159 -10.18 -10.59 14.22
CA ALA A 1159 -10.15 -10.60 12.75
C ALA A 1159 -11.55 -10.69 12.12
N LEU A 1160 -12.53 -11.22 12.85
CA LEU A 1160 -13.93 -11.38 12.41
C LEU A 1160 -14.83 -10.21 12.79
N ALA A 1161 -14.40 -9.42 13.78
CA ALA A 1161 -14.94 -8.09 13.99
C ALA A 1161 -14.69 -7.30 12.71
N ALA A 1162 -15.73 -6.64 12.19
CA ALA A 1162 -15.58 -5.84 10.98
C ALA A 1162 -14.43 -4.86 11.22
N LEU A 1163 -13.37 -4.94 10.42
CA LEU A 1163 -12.42 -3.85 10.25
C LEU A 1163 -13.28 -2.63 9.96
N ARG A 1164 -13.50 -1.81 10.98
CA ARG A 1164 -13.99 -0.48 10.75
C ARG A 1164 -12.87 0.16 9.95
N THR A 1165 -13.18 0.59 8.72
CA THR A 1165 -12.64 1.86 8.28
C THR A 1165 -12.89 2.81 9.43
N THR A 1166 -11.85 3.05 10.20
CA THR A 1166 -11.77 4.07 11.23
C THR A 1166 -11.94 5.40 10.52
N ASN A 1167 -13.17 5.72 10.12
CA ASN A 1167 -13.68 7.07 10.18
C ASN A 1167 -13.76 7.35 11.67
N ILE A 1168 -12.60 7.62 12.26
CA ILE A 1168 -12.49 8.21 13.56
C ILE A 1168 -13.20 9.56 13.39
N ILE A 1169 -14.47 9.63 13.79
CA ILE A 1169 -15.10 10.90 14.15
C ILE A 1169 -14.42 11.30 15.46
N THR A 1170 -13.22 11.85 15.31
CA THR A 1170 -12.63 12.70 16.31
C THR A 1170 -12.95 14.11 15.88
N ASN A 1171 -13.62 14.85 16.75
CA ASN A 1171 -13.51 16.32 16.81
C ASN A 1171 -12.05 16.80 17.10
N VAL A 1172 -11.08 15.91 16.94
CA VAL A 1172 -9.63 16.10 16.83
C VAL A 1172 -9.19 15.27 15.63
N THR A 1173 -9.50 15.71 14.40
CA THR A 1173 -8.78 15.20 13.24
C THR A 1173 -7.29 15.26 13.59
N ALA A 1174 -6.59 14.14 13.44
CA ALA A 1174 -5.13 14.13 13.45
C ALA A 1174 -4.65 14.89 12.19
N ARG A 1175 -4.86 16.21 12.14
CA ARG A 1175 -3.89 17.11 11.55
C ARG A 1175 -2.71 17.06 12.50
N ALA A 1176 -1.66 16.37 12.08
CA ALA A 1176 -0.33 16.66 12.58
C ALA A 1176 -0.06 18.14 12.27
N ARG A 1177 -0.35 19.03 13.21
CA ARG A 1177 0.14 20.40 13.18
C ARG A 1177 1.65 20.28 13.27
N SER A 1178 2.35 20.65 12.20
CA SER A 1178 3.77 20.89 12.23
C SER A 1178 4.05 21.97 13.28
N SER A 1179 4.72 21.59 14.37
CA SER A 1179 5.45 22.57 15.16
C SER A 1179 6.64 23.03 14.31
N ALA A 1180 6.47 24.15 13.60
CA ALA A 1180 7.58 24.82 12.96
C ALA A 1180 8.64 25.15 14.03
N SER A 1181 9.76 24.46 14.00
CA SER A 1181 10.94 24.82 14.78
C SER A 1181 11.55 26.09 14.17
N ASN A 1182 11.05 27.25 14.55
CA ASN A 1182 11.77 28.50 14.31
C ASN A 1182 13.00 28.53 15.23
N SER A 1183 14.16 28.19 14.67
CA SER A 1183 15.45 28.53 15.23
C SER A 1183 15.62 30.05 15.19
N GLY A 1184 15.32 30.72 16.29
CA GLY A 1184 15.56 32.15 16.49
C GLY A 1184 16.18 32.36 17.88
N HIS A 1185 17.37 32.95 17.87
CA HIS A 1185 18.24 33.30 19.00
C HIS A 1185 17.58 33.57 20.36
N ASN A 1186 18.21 33.00 21.40
CA ASN A 1186 18.03 33.30 22.82
C ASN A 1186 18.02 34.82 23.11
N THR A 1187 16.91 35.29 23.66
CA THR A 1187 16.89 36.36 24.67
C THR A 1187 15.84 35.97 25.71
N GLU A 1188 16.32 35.74 26.93
CA GLU A 1188 15.54 35.46 28.14
C GLU A 1188 14.59 36.63 28.43
N GLU A 1189 13.27 36.41 28.41
CA GLU A 1189 12.33 37.13 29.27
C GLU A 1189 11.21 36.19 29.72
N ASP A 1190 10.99 36.19 31.04
CA ASP A 1190 10.01 35.43 31.82
C ASP A 1190 8.58 35.47 31.27
N GLY A 1191 7.90 34.31 31.26
CA GLY A 1191 6.50 34.21 30.88
C GLY A 1191 5.97 32.78 30.87
N THR A 1192 5.75 32.23 32.07
CA THR A 1192 5.08 30.96 32.37
C THR A 1192 3.78 30.67 31.61
N ILE A 1193 3.70 29.42 31.12
CA ILE A 1193 2.56 28.48 31.24
C ILE A 1193 1.28 28.75 30.42
N GLY A 1194 1.06 27.83 29.47
CA GLY A 1194 -0.19 27.22 29.03
C GLY A 1194 -1.53 27.89 29.38
N LEU A 1195 -2.14 28.53 28.37
CA LEU A 1195 -3.55 28.92 28.39
C LEU A 1195 -4.41 27.78 27.83
N ALA A 1196 -4.75 26.84 28.72
CA ALA A 1196 -6.13 26.39 28.84
C ALA A 1196 -6.88 27.52 29.55
N ALA A 1197 -7.53 28.41 28.80
CA ALA A 1197 -8.59 29.33 29.28
C ALA A 1197 -9.06 30.22 28.13
N ILE A 1198 -9.98 29.72 27.31
CA ILE A 1198 -11.25 30.42 27.07
C ILE A 1198 -12.37 29.38 27.20
N THR A 1199 -12.47 28.82 28.41
CA THR A 1199 -13.68 28.54 29.19
C THR A 1199 -13.24 28.53 30.64
#